data_AF-A0A7C3IXY1-F1
#
_entry.id   AF-A0A7C3IXY1-F1
#
_cell.length_a   1.000
_cell.length_b   1.000
_cell.length_c   1.000
_cell.angle_alpha   90.00
_cell.angle_beta   90.00
_cell.angle_gamma   90.00
#
_symmetry.space_group_name_H-M   'P 1'
#
loop_
_entity.id
_entity.type
_entity.pdbx_description
1 polymer ?
#
loop_
_entity_poly.entity_id
_entity_poly.type
_entity_poly.pdbx_seq_one_letter_code
_entity_poly.pdbx_strand_id
1 'polypeptide(L)'
;MRNAAGLFLIAALLCRTGTGAELPANQWKLLDQHKFGNRLGARVVWDAAAKRLLVLGGDLKKSKREEDPPSKDMAFDPATGNWEAWKGEPPPSPHTLVIADPIQKFVVELPPELKQFAGEMKPSNSPLADLSPCFLRTRHPRLIGAALVPDPLNKEILLLGGFAGGMERGTVGNWTLSLENGEWRRLHQGEPAREPRDVLEAAARQKNAVAAARNAYYGARGNVEVSVETIAKAENEFWRLDEKAASLAMEPSPRYAATVGYDPERKLFVLFGGDHGDFVLADTWLYDPAKRSWRQFWSKAVPEARCGGQMVWLPKAKKLALLGGNTALRKLTYQNFLQPCSPDVWLFDPESGWQLAVKAGDEVKVKTKDNFPLFMNLNPVVCLADDTLVALAIGGNYYRDYMVSSTWMVRVEAPKPTEAPAEPGPVRLYRSVVPEYNPQWYDAAPRGSREEVDSMLAAMPANHWVEVPRPPATCGETSWGTALFDPGRDQLYTWSGGHCADPSDAVHTYHVAINRWSIGYIAGGIGKGTLFTGRPDCLNHTYKNFAFDPATGLIVAPHQAGTHVYDPDARDWTRFTREQPFGYETYTTKCVGTPRGVVAWTGGSMEGTRTEPFFGLFDAKTMKWTALPVKGNLPKAVHGDEDGMTWDPKRNVLYLHSSKTYGKMSGEVLRYDFESGAVEPLKPRNPEMVEVGEHVRPRETCYVPPLDMVLLGIGFLNNKQVAYDAARNRWVRLGIPKASLQAERGADGKWSFAKRSPKDTESILGGITFSPVWDARRGVLWAPGCYRRMFVLKLDPRTVDVTEDAGP
;
A
#
# COMPACT_ATOMS: atom_id res chain seq x y z
N MET A 1 7.50 2.14 6.90
CA MET A 1 7.59 0.70 6.63
C MET A 1 8.35 0.32 5.33
N ARG A 2 9.25 1.16 4.80
CA ARG A 2 9.89 0.88 3.50
C ARG A 2 10.99 -0.20 3.49
N ASN A 3 11.41 -0.79 4.62
CA ASN A 3 12.54 -1.74 4.63
C ASN A 3 12.53 -2.79 5.78
N ALA A 4 11.36 -3.23 6.27
CA ALA A 4 11.30 -4.34 7.23
C ALA A 4 11.03 -5.72 6.57
N ALA A 5 11.25 -5.84 5.26
CA ALA A 5 11.25 -7.11 4.56
C ALA A 5 12.65 -7.74 4.66
N GLY A 6 12.93 -8.34 5.82
CA GLY A 6 14.20 -9.01 6.06
C GLY A 6 14.27 -9.47 7.51
N LEU A 7 13.50 -10.50 7.85
CA LEU A 7 13.67 -11.22 9.10
C LEU A 7 13.78 -12.70 8.79
N PHE A 8 15.02 -13.15 8.96
CA PHE A 8 15.46 -14.53 8.84
C PHE A 8 14.83 -15.37 9.95
N LEU A 9 14.50 -16.61 9.59
CA LEU A 9 14.31 -17.71 10.53
C LEU A 9 15.42 -17.68 11.57
N ILE A 10 15.09 -17.50 12.85
CA ILE A 10 16.00 -17.87 13.92
C ILE A 10 15.67 -19.31 14.27
N ALA A 11 16.50 -20.22 13.78
CA ALA A 11 16.52 -21.58 14.26
C ALA A 11 16.87 -21.56 15.75
N ALA A 12 16.04 -22.23 16.53
CA ALA A 12 16.21 -22.39 17.97
C ALA A 12 17.54 -23.09 18.29
N LEU A 13 18.40 -22.43 19.07
CA LEU A 13 19.50 -23.09 19.77
C LEU A 13 19.09 -23.32 21.23
N LEU A 14 18.87 -24.59 21.54
CA LEU A 14 18.72 -25.14 22.90
C LEU A 14 19.87 -24.67 23.81
N CYS A 15 19.58 -24.23 25.03
CA CYS A 15 20.61 -24.15 26.08
C CYS A 15 20.08 -24.18 27.53
N ARG A 16 20.56 -25.18 28.28
CA ARG A 16 20.26 -25.48 29.68
C ARG A 16 20.90 -24.46 30.67
N THR A 17 20.08 -24.14 31.67
CA THR A 17 20.32 -23.57 33.02
C THR A 17 20.84 -22.12 33.16
N GLY A 18 20.07 -21.33 33.91
CA GLY A 18 20.49 -20.12 34.62
C GLY A 18 19.31 -19.27 35.11
N THR A 19 18.94 -19.41 36.38
CA THR A 19 17.86 -18.65 37.04
C THR A 19 18.32 -17.22 37.38
N GLY A 20 17.82 -16.22 36.66
CA GLY A 20 17.79 -14.81 37.10
C GLY A 20 16.50 -14.52 37.85
N ALA A 21 16.53 -13.57 38.80
CA ALA A 21 15.45 -13.17 39.72
C ALA A 21 14.03 -13.45 39.21
N GLU A 22 13.20 -14.18 39.97
CA GLU A 22 11.90 -14.72 39.55
C GLU A 22 11.08 -13.71 38.74
N LEU A 23 11.10 -13.87 37.41
CA LEU A 23 10.14 -13.20 36.55
C LEU A 23 8.76 -13.73 36.93
N PRO A 24 7.77 -12.85 37.16
CA PRO A 24 6.40 -13.30 37.31
C PRO A 24 6.01 -14.10 36.06
N ALA A 25 5.37 -15.26 36.28
CA ALA A 25 4.88 -16.08 35.19
C ALA A 25 3.87 -15.27 34.36
N ASN A 26 3.98 -15.38 33.04
CA ASN A 26 3.05 -14.79 32.08
C ASN A 26 2.84 -13.28 32.19
N GLN A 27 3.85 -12.54 32.66
CA GLN A 27 3.81 -11.07 32.69
C GLN A 27 5.09 -10.48 32.08
N TRP A 28 4.93 -9.53 31.17
CA TRP A 28 6.06 -8.84 30.55
C TRP A 28 6.81 -7.96 31.56
N LYS A 29 8.13 -7.93 31.45
CA LYS A 29 8.98 -7.03 32.24
C LYS A 29 9.86 -6.21 31.31
N LEU A 30 9.74 -4.89 31.39
CA LEU A 30 10.71 -3.96 30.81
C LEU A 30 11.98 -4.00 31.65
N LEU A 31 13.12 -4.33 31.03
CA LEU A 31 14.40 -4.39 31.72
C LEU A 31 15.21 -3.12 31.52
N ASP A 32 15.23 -2.60 30.30
CA ASP A 32 15.98 -1.40 29.97
C ASP A 32 15.40 -0.65 28.76
N GLN A 33 15.88 0.58 28.60
CA GLN A 33 15.73 1.39 27.40
C GLN A 33 17.12 1.87 26.96
N HIS A 34 17.31 2.02 25.65
CA HIS A 34 18.47 2.64 25.00
C HIS A 34 19.80 1.85 25.12
N LYS A 35 19.87 0.71 25.82
CA LYS A 35 21.17 0.09 26.14
C LYS A 35 21.85 -0.58 24.95
N PHE A 36 21.12 -1.38 24.18
CA PHE A 36 21.67 -1.95 22.96
C PHE A 36 21.64 -0.96 21.78
N GLY A 37 20.87 0.13 21.89
CA GLY A 37 20.84 1.24 20.95
C GLY A 37 20.13 0.91 19.63
N ASN A 38 19.48 1.93 19.06
CA ASN A 38 18.85 1.86 17.74
C ASN A 38 19.87 1.59 16.62
N ARG A 39 19.71 0.46 15.92
CA ARG A 39 20.60 0.01 14.86
C ARG A 39 19.88 -0.79 13.79
N LEU A 40 20.31 -0.66 12.53
CA LEU A 40 19.75 -1.40 11.40
C LEU A 40 20.68 -2.52 10.95
N GLY A 41 20.12 -3.71 10.70
CA GLY A 41 20.85 -4.84 10.12
C GLY A 41 21.84 -5.53 11.08
N ALA A 42 21.64 -5.40 12.39
CA ALA A 42 22.44 -6.13 13.38
C ALA A 42 22.07 -7.63 13.38
N ARG A 43 23.07 -8.49 13.59
CA ARG A 43 22.86 -9.93 13.80
C ARG A 43 22.51 -10.16 15.26
N VAL A 44 21.36 -10.76 15.53
CA VAL A 44 20.93 -11.15 16.87
C VAL A 44 21.11 -12.66 17.00
N VAL A 45 21.90 -13.13 17.97
CA VAL A 45 22.22 -14.56 18.13
C VAL A 45 22.37 -14.94 19.59
N TRP A 46 21.87 -16.12 19.96
CA TRP A 46 22.14 -16.70 21.26
C TRP A 46 23.48 -17.44 21.25
N ASP A 47 24.41 -17.05 22.12
CA ASP A 47 25.63 -17.79 22.39
C ASP A 47 25.40 -18.75 23.56
N ALA A 48 25.36 -20.04 23.21
CA ALA A 48 25.18 -21.16 24.11
C ALA A 48 26.27 -21.25 25.19
N ALA A 49 27.54 -21.03 24.81
CA ALA A 49 28.68 -21.20 25.69
C ALA A 49 28.81 -20.03 26.67
N ALA A 50 28.63 -18.81 26.16
CA ALA A 50 28.64 -17.60 26.98
C ALA A 50 27.35 -17.42 27.79
N LYS A 51 26.25 -18.09 27.40
CA LYS A 51 24.90 -17.85 27.92
C LYS A 51 24.52 -16.38 27.77
N ARG A 52 24.73 -15.84 26.58
CA ARG A 52 24.50 -14.43 26.24
C ARG A 52 23.66 -14.32 24.98
N LEU A 53 22.76 -13.34 24.97
CA LEU A 53 22.15 -12.87 23.73
C LEU A 53 23.07 -11.78 23.14
N LEU A 54 23.60 -12.01 21.95
CA LEU A 54 24.50 -11.10 21.27
C LEU A 54 23.77 -10.28 20.21
N VAL A 55 24.07 -8.99 20.15
CA VAL A 55 23.68 -8.07 19.08
C VAL A 55 24.97 -7.57 18.44
N LEU A 56 25.29 -8.13 17.28
CA LEU A 56 26.56 -7.97 16.59
C LEU A 56 26.39 -7.05 15.37
N GLY A 57 27.19 -6.00 15.30
CA GLY A 57 27.22 -5.07 14.19
C GLY A 57 25.99 -4.17 14.08
N GLY A 58 25.59 -3.92 12.83
CA GLY A 58 24.55 -2.97 12.45
C GLY A 58 25.06 -1.56 12.14
N ASP A 59 24.24 -0.81 11.42
CA ASP A 59 24.42 0.62 11.17
C ASP A 59 23.95 1.39 12.41
N LEU A 60 24.87 2.16 13.02
CA LEU A 60 24.69 2.97 14.23
C LEU A 60 24.62 4.49 13.96
N LYS A 61 24.26 4.97 12.76
CA LYS A 61 24.01 6.42 12.56
C LYS A 61 23.17 7.01 13.70
N LYS A 62 23.70 8.13 14.23
CA LYS A 62 23.18 8.90 15.35
C LYS A 62 21.67 9.12 15.29
N SER A 63 20.96 8.58 16.27
CA SER A 63 19.55 8.88 16.53
C SER A 63 19.42 10.25 17.22
N LYS A 64 18.26 10.92 17.07
CA LYS A 64 17.96 12.14 17.85
C LYS A 64 17.39 11.82 19.23
N ARG A 65 17.04 10.56 19.50
CA ARG A 65 16.38 10.11 20.73
C ARG A 65 17.25 9.21 21.62
N GLU A 66 18.27 8.59 21.05
CA GLU A 66 19.18 7.70 21.76
C GLU A 66 20.63 8.03 21.43
N GLU A 67 21.49 7.91 22.42
CA GLU A 67 22.93 7.90 22.21
C GLU A 67 23.35 6.59 21.55
N ASP A 68 24.48 6.63 20.86
CA ASP A 68 25.05 5.42 20.30
C ASP A 68 25.48 4.49 21.47
N PRO A 69 25.27 3.17 21.32
CA PRO A 69 25.63 2.20 22.33
C PRO A 69 27.15 2.21 22.57
N PRO A 70 27.61 1.79 23.76
CA PRO A 70 29.03 1.88 24.12
C PRO A 70 29.94 0.98 23.26
N SER A 71 29.36 0.08 22.46
CA SER A 71 30.07 -0.78 21.51
C SER A 71 29.19 -1.12 20.31
N LYS A 72 29.86 -1.40 19.18
CA LYS A 72 29.25 -1.97 17.99
C LYS A 72 28.71 -3.38 18.24
N ASP A 73 29.33 -4.13 19.13
CA ASP A 73 28.89 -5.48 19.51
C ASP A 73 28.50 -5.46 20.99
N MET A 74 27.28 -5.90 21.28
CA MET A 74 26.68 -5.86 22.62
C MET A 74 26.23 -7.27 23.02
N ALA A 75 26.33 -7.58 24.31
CA ALA A 75 25.87 -8.84 24.89
C ALA A 75 24.88 -8.55 26.02
N PHE A 76 23.79 -9.30 26.05
CA PHE A 76 22.77 -9.28 27.09
C PHE A 76 22.85 -10.54 27.93
N ASP A 77 22.96 -10.35 29.25
CA ASP A 77 22.92 -11.42 30.23
C ASP A 77 21.50 -11.57 30.79
N PRO A 78 20.74 -12.62 30.41
CA PRO A 78 19.38 -12.81 30.92
C PRO A 78 19.32 -13.11 32.42
N ALA A 79 20.42 -13.54 33.06
CA ALA A 79 20.43 -13.81 34.49
C ALA A 79 20.45 -12.51 35.31
N THR A 80 21.11 -11.47 34.79
CA THR A 80 21.22 -10.16 35.48
C THR A 80 20.32 -9.09 34.88
N GLY A 81 19.83 -9.29 33.64
CA GLY A 81 19.05 -8.31 32.90
C GLY A 81 19.88 -7.14 32.35
N ASN A 82 21.21 -7.27 32.29
CA ASN A 82 22.12 -6.19 31.91
C ASN A 82 22.76 -6.39 30.54
N TRP A 83 23.10 -5.26 29.91
CA TRP A 83 23.89 -5.20 28.69
C TRP A 83 25.35 -4.84 28.98
N GLU A 84 26.26 -5.46 28.23
CA GLU A 84 27.69 -5.18 28.25
C GLU A 84 28.27 -5.13 26.83
N ALA A 85 29.42 -4.48 26.67
CA ALA A 85 30.15 -4.53 25.41
C ALA A 85 30.69 -5.94 25.18
N TRP A 86 30.36 -6.56 24.05
CA TRP A 86 30.89 -7.87 23.70
C TRP A 86 32.34 -7.75 23.22
N LYS A 87 33.25 -8.47 23.87
CA LYS A 87 34.68 -8.52 23.55
C LYS A 87 35.16 -9.91 23.12
N GLY A 88 34.27 -10.90 23.18
CA GLY A 88 34.57 -12.26 22.74
C GLY A 88 34.55 -12.38 21.23
N GLU A 89 34.99 -13.54 20.73
CA GLU A 89 34.79 -13.86 19.32
C GLU A 89 33.30 -14.09 19.06
N PRO A 90 32.74 -13.61 17.95
CA PRO A 90 31.37 -13.91 17.59
C PRO A 90 31.22 -15.42 17.36
N PRO A 91 30.09 -16.04 17.74
CA PRO A 91 29.86 -17.44 17.49
C PRO A 91 29.94 -17.72 15.98
N PRO A 92 30.35 -18.95 15.59
CA PRO A 92 30.47 -19.31 14.19
C PRO A 92 29.21 -18.93 13.43
N SER A 93 29.40 -18.51 12.18
CA SER A 93 28.26 -18.18 11.33
C SER A 93 27.40 -19.44 11.15
N PRO A 94 26.06 -19.29 11.07
CA PRO A 94 25.20 -20.44 10.84
C PRO A 94 25.58 -21.08 9.50
N HIS A 95 25.34 -22.39 9.38
CA HIS A 95 25.38 -23.04 8.07
C HIS A 95 24.35 -22.34 7.19
N THR A 96 24.80 -21.66 6.15
CA THR A 96 23.92 -20.81 5.34
C THR A 96 24.00 -21.24 3.88
N LEU A 97 22.83 -21.35 3.25
CA LEU A 97 22.69 -21.52 1.82
C LEU A 97 22.33 -20.18 1.18
N VAL A 98 23.15 -19.74 0.23
CA VAL A 98 22.84 -18.65 -0.68
C VAL A 98 22.27 -19.25 -1.96
N ILE A 99 20.96 -19.08 -2.19
CA ILE A 99 20.30 -19.48 -3.43
C ILE A 99 20.44 -18.30 -4.39
N ALA A 100 21.37 -18.40 -5.34
CA ALA A 100 21.64 -17.40 -6.36
C ALA A 100 20.68 -17.56 -7.54
N ASP A 101 19.41 -17.23 -7.31
CA ASP A 101 18.39 -17.15 -8.36
C ASP A 101 18.71 -15.99 -9.34
N PRO A 102 18.37 -16.11 -10.64
CA PRO A 102 18.73 -15.11 -11.65
C PRO A 102 18.23 -13.69 -11.35
N ILE A 103 17.11 -13.56 -10.64
CA ILE A 103 16.49 -12.27 -10.33
C ILE A 103 16.94 -11.75 -8.97
N GLN A 104 17.09 -12.63 -7.98
CA GLN A 104 17.46 -12.23 -6.61
C GLN A 104 18.24 -13.31 -5.87
N LYS A 105 19.04 -12.92 -4.88
CA LYS A 105 19.63 -13.88 -3.95
C LYS A 105 18.71 -14.12 -2.76
N PHE A 106 18.45 -15.39 -2.46
CA PHE A 106 17.87 -15.78 -1.18
C PHE A 106 18.99 -16.30 -0.28
N VAL A 107 18.83 -16.09 1.01
CA VAL A 107 19.76 -16.58 2.02
C VAL A 107 18.91 -17.35 3.03
N VAL A 108 19.30 -18.58 3.33
CA VAL A 108 18.55 -19.48 4.21
C VAL A 108 19.53 -20.09 5.21
N GLU A 109 19.21 -19.97 6.49
CA GLU A 109 19.92 -20.70 7.54
C GLU A 109 19.52 -22.18 7.50
N LEU A 110 20.51 -23.06 7.50
CA LEU A 110 20.35 -24.51 7.43
C LEU A 110 20.54 -25.12 8.82
N PRO A 111 19.70 -26.10 9.19
CA PRO A 111 19.91 -26.87 10.40
C PRO A 111 21.14 -27.79 10.24
N PRO A 112 21.73 -28.30 11.34
CA PRO A 112 22.93 -29.14 11.29
C PRO A 112 22.83 -30.35 10.35
N GLU A 113 21.65 -30.92 10.17
CA GLU A 113 21.35 -32.05 9.28
C GLU A 113 21.58 -31.71 7.80
N LEU A 114 21.45 -30.43 7.42
CA LEU A 114 21.63 -29.95 6.06
C LEU A 114 22.95 -29.20 5.86
N LYS A 115 23.85 -29.16 6.85
CA LYS A 115 25.09 -28.38 6.80
C LYS A 115 25.97 -28.64 5.58
N GLN A 116 25.90 -29.84 5.00
CA GLN A 116 26.64 -30.23 3.81
C GLN A 116 26.23 -29.44 2.55
N PHE A 117 25.04 -28.83 2.57
CA PHE A 117 24.53 -27.99 1.48
C PHE A 117 24.83 -26.49 1.70
N ALA A 118 25.56 -26.11 2.75
CA ALA A 118 25.95 -24.72 2.96
C ALA A 118 26.89 -24.22 1.84
N GLY A 119 26.81 -22.93 1.52
CA GLY A 119 27.54 -22.32 0.41
C GLY A 119 26.63 -21.57 -0.55
N GLU A 120 26.97 -21.53 -1.84
CA GLU A 120 26.13 -20.94 -2.89
C GLU A 120 25.60 -22.05 -3.81
N MET A 121 24.30 -22.00 -4.12
CA MET A 121 23.63 -22.85 -5.10
C MET A 121 22.99 -21.97 -6.17
N LYS A 122 23.16 -22.35 -7.45
CA LYS A 122 22.50 -21.72 -8.59
C LYS A 122 21.44 -22.67 -9.13
N PRO A 123 20.15 -22.41 -8.88
CA PRO A 123 19.10 -23.27 -9.40
C PRO A 123 19.06 -23.30 -10.92
N SER A 124 18.58 -24.40 -11.51
CA SER A 124 18.43 -24.56 -12.97
C SER A 124 17.25 -23.79 -13.55
N ASN A 125 16.26 -23.45 -12.72
CA ASN A 125 15.06 -22.69 -13.05
C ASN A 125 14.74 -21.67 -11.95
N SER A 126 13.68 -20.88 -12.13
CA SER A 126 13.33 -19.82 -11.18
C SER A 126 11.80 -19.68 -11.02
N PRO A 127 11.29 -19.51 -9.78
CA PRO A 127 9.90 -19.12 -9.55
C PRO A 127 9.59 -17.68 -10.04
N LEU A 128 10.63 -16.90 -10.38
CA LEU A 128 10.56 -15.50 -10.83
C LEU A 128 10.79 -15.34 -12.34
N ALA A 129 10.82 -16.45 -13.09
CA ALA A 129 11.11 -16.43 -14.52
C ALA A 129 10.07 -15.66 -15.35
N ASP A 130 8.82 -15.56 -14.89
CA ASP A 130 7.68 -14.96 -15.63
C ASP A 130 7.29 -13.55 -15.12
N LEU A 131 8.23 -12.84 -14.48
CA LEU A 131 8.01 -11.43 -14.12
C LEU A 131 7.85 -10.56 -15.37
N SER A 132 6.96 -9.58 -15.30
CA SER A 132 6.74 -8.70 -16.44
C SER A 132 8.01 -7.94 -16.85
N PRO A 133 8.25 -7.75 -18.17
CA PRO A 133 9.45 -7.08 -18.65
C PRO A 133 9.62 -5.65 -18.14
N CYS A 134 8.51 -4.93 -17.89
CA CYS A 134 8.56 -3.59 -17.33
C CYS A 134 8.92 -3.60 -15.83
N PHE A 135 8.50 -4.62 -15.08
CA PHE A 135 8.84 -4.74 -13.66
C PHE A 135 10.33 -5.00 -13.47
N LEU A 136 10.94 -5.82 -14.32
CA LEU A 136 12.39 -6.07 -14.35
C LEU A 136 13.25 -4.80 -14.57
N ARG A 137 12.65 -3.73 -15.10
CA ARG A 137 13.33 -2.43 -15.31
C ARG A 137 13.31 -1.53 -14.08
N THR A 138 12.59 -1.93 -13.02
CA THR A 138 12.56 -1.21 -11.73
C THR A 138 13.83 -1.47 -10.92
N ARG A 139 14.10 -0.68 -9.86
CA ARG A 139 15.29 -0.89 -9.00
C ARG A 139 15.25 -2.16 -8.16
N HIS A 140 14.05 -2.65 -7.82
CA HIS A 140 13.87 -3.73 -6.86
C HIS A 140 12.82 -4.74 -7.34
N PRO A 141 13.03 -5.41 -8.49
CA PRO A 141 12.14 -6.45 -9.00
C PRO A 141 12.33 -7.74 -8.20
N ARG A 142 11.77 -7.80 -7.00
CA ARG A 142 12.01 -8.91 -6.06
C ARG A 142 10.73 -9.47 -5.46
N LEU A 143 10.78 -10.74 -5.09
CA LEU A 143 9.82 -11.38 -4.19
C LEU A 143 10.10 -10.94 -2.76
N ILE A 144 9.09 -10.39 -2.09
CA ILE A 144 9.18 -9.93 -0.70
C ILE A 144 8.19 -10.67 0.21
N GLY A 145 8.57 -10.85 1.47
CA GLY A 145 7.69 -11.43 2.50
C GLY A 145 7.32 -12.90 2.29
N ALA A 146 8.05 -13.63 1.44
CA ALA A 146 7.99 -15.09 1.41
C ALA A 146 8.72 -15.67 2.63
N ALA A 147 8.23 -16.78 3.17
CA ALA A 147 8.97 -17.57 4.14
C ALA A 147 9.79 -18.64 3.39
N LEU A 148 11.08 -18.76 3.71
CA LEU A 148 11.92 -19.86 3.23
C LEU A 148 12.29 -20.74 4.42
N VAL A 149 11.86 -22.00 4.39
CA VAL A 149 12.10 -22.95 5.48
C VAL A 149 12.84 -24.20 4.98
N PRO A 150 13.91 -24.61 5.66
CA PRO A 150 14.61 -25.84 5.33
C PRO A 150 13.82 -27.06 5.80
N ASP A 151 13.59 -28.01 4.89
CA ASP A 151 13.01 -29.31 5.17
C ASP A 151 14.13 -30.37 5.21
N PRO A 152 14.65 -30.73 6.41
CA PRO A 152 15.73 -31.70 6.53
C PRO A 152 15.31 -33.12 6.16
N LEU A 153 14.01 -33.45 6.20
CA LEU A 153 13.53 -34.78 5.86
C LEU A 153 13.66 -35.05 4.36
N ASN A 154 13.24 -34.08 3.55
CA ASN A 154 13.29 -34.20 2.09
C ASN A 154 14.55 -33.60 1.46
N LYS A 155 15.41 -32.92 2.25
CA LYS A 155 16.56 -32.14 1.78
C LYS A 155 16.13 -31.07 0.78
N GLU A 156 15.15 -30.27 1.17
CA GLU A 156 14.57 -29.23 0.34
C GLU A 156 14.48 -27.89 1.08
N ILE A 157 14.29 -26.81 0.33
CA ILE A 157 13.84 -25.52 0.87
C ILE A 157 12.41 -25.29 0.40
N LEU A 158 11.48 -25.10 1.32
CA LEU A 158 10.13 -24.65 1.00
C LEU A 158 10.10 -23.13 0.90
N LEU A 159 9.58 -22.60 -0.20
CA LEU A 159 9.25 -21.19 -0.39
C LEU A 159 7.73 -21.05 -0.28
N LEU A 160 7.29 -20.32 0.75
CA LEU A 160 5.88 -20.19 1.11
C LEU A 160 5.42 -18.75 0.97
N GLY A 161 4.45 -18.54 0.09
CA GLY A 161 3.83 -17.24 -0.19
C GLY A 161 4.81 -16.20 -0.74
N GLY A 162 4.65 -14.97 -0.28
CA GLY A 162 5.37 -13.80 -0.74
C GLY A 162 4.65 -13.04 -1.86
N PHE A 163 5.06 -11.78 -2.01
CA PHE A 163 4.53 -10.83 -2.96
C PHE A 163 5.57 -10.48 -4.03
N ALA A 164 5.21 -10.67 -5.30
CA ALA A 164 6.00 -10.34 -6.48
C ALA A 164 5.14 -9.49 -7.42
N GLY A 165 5.25 -8.16 -7.29
CA GLY A 165 4.38 -7.22 -7.97
C GLY A 165 4.45 -7.24 -9.51
N GLY A 166 5.46 -7.87 -10.12
CA GLY A 166 5.54 -8.06 -11.57
C GLY A 166 4.73 -9.23 -12.12
N MET A 167 4.07 -10.01 -11.25
CA MET A 167 3.17 -11.09 -11.64
C MET A 167 1.74 -10.56 -11.82
N GLU A 168 0.98 -11.15 -12.75
CA GLU A 168 -0.40 -10.75 -13.04
C GLU A 168 -1.35 -10.81 -11.82
N ARG A 169 -1.03 -11.64 -10.82
CA ARG A 169 -1.72 -11.67 -9.53
C ARG A 169 -0.77 -11.55 -8.35
N GLY A 170 0.33 -10.82 -8.51
CA GLY A 170 1.24 -10.49 -7.42
C GLY A 170 1.91 -11.67 -6.70
N THR A 171 1.76 -12.92 -7.17
CA THR A 171 2.19 -14.13 -6.47
C THR A 171 2.95 -15.08 -7.37
N VAL A 172 3.94 -15.77 -6.79
CA VAL A 172 4.63 -16.89 -7.44
C VAL A 172 4.02 -18.25 -7.08
N GLY A 173 3.13 -18.30 -6.07
CA GLY A 173 2.66 -19.55 -5.46
C GLY A 173 3.69 -20.16 -4.49
N ASN A 174 3.46 -21.41 -4.07
CA ASN A 174 4.38 -22.13 -3.18
C ASN A 174 5.29 -23.09 -3.97
N TRP A 175 6.57 -23.13 -3.59
CA TRP A 175 7.60 -23.89 -4.30
C TRP A 175 8.50 -24.67 -3.34
N THR A 176 9.15 -25.69 -3.87
CA THR A 176 10.22 -26.45 -3.19
C THR A 176 11.47 -26.42 -4.04
N LEU A 177 12.62 -26.05 -3.46
CA LEU A 177 13.93 -26.22 -4.08
C LEU A 177 14.54 -27.53 -3.58
N SER A 178 14.87 -28.46 -4.47
CA SER A 178 15.63 -29.63 -4.09
C SER A 178 17.12 -29.31 -3.96
N LEU A 179 17.71 -29.65 -2.81
CA LEU A 179 19.10 -29.34 -2.52
C LEU A 179 20.08 -30.25 -3.24
N GLU A 180 19.63 -31.42 -3.69
CA GLU A 180 20.50 -32.40 -4.36
C GLU A 180 20.69 -32.10 -5.85
N ASN A 181 19.64 -31.62 -6.52
CA ASN A 181 19.67 -31.34 -7.97
C ASN A 181 19.56 -29.84 -8.33
N GLY A 182 19.28 -28.96 -7.36
CA GLY A 182 19.18 -27.52 -7.58
C GLY A 182 18.01 -27.11 -8.46
N GLU A 183 16.85 -27.75 -8.30
CA GLU A 183 15.66 -27.49 -9.12
C GLU A 183 14.46 -27.05 -8.26
N TRP A 184 13.81 -25.97 -8.68
CA TRP A 184 12.53 -25.53 -8.13
C TRP A 184 11.36 -26.32 -8.72
N ARG A 185 10.46 -26.79 -7.86
CA ARG A 185 9.21 -27.44 -8.23
C ARG A 185 8.04 -26.75 -7.56
N ARG A 186 6.92 -26.61 -8.27
CA ARG A 186 5.67 -26.18 -7.62
C ARG A 186 5.24 -27.27 -6.65
N LEU A 187 4.83 -26.87 -5.45
CA LEU A 187 4.46 -27.81 -4.38
C LEU A 187 3.21 -28.67 -4.74
N HIS A 188 2.46 -28.29 -5.78
CA HIS A 188 1.13 -28.82 -6.11
C HIS A 188 1.05 -29.84 -7.26
N GLN A 189 2.12 -30.56 -7.58
CA GLN A 189 2.07 -31.55 -8.68
C GLN A 189 1.44 -32.92 -8.31
N GLY A 190 0.48 -32.97 -7.38
CA GLY A 190 -0.30 -34.19 -7.09
C GLY A 190 -1.60 -33.88 -6.35
N GLU A 191 -2.59 -34.78 -6.42
CA GLU A 191 -3.81 -34.71 -5.62
C GLU A 191 -3.55 -35.26 -4.20
N PRO A 192 -3.38 -34.43 -3.15
CA PRO A 192 -3.46 -34.93 -1.79
C PRO A 192 -4.88 -35.43 -1.50
N ALA A 193 -4.98 -36.69 -1.09
CA ALA A 193 -6.19 -37.24 -0.51
C ALA A 193 -6.57 -36.40 0.71
N ARG A 194 -7.76 -35.78 0.68
CA ARG A 194 -8.30 -35.11 1.87
C ARG A 194 -8.77 -36.15 2.87
N GLU A 195 -8.50 -35.92 4.15
CA GLU A 195 -9.17 -36.68 5.20
C GLU A 195 -10.67 -36.40 5.14
N PRO A 196 -11.55 -37.42 5.08
CA PRO A 196 -13.00 -37.22 4.97
C PRO A 196 -13.59 -36.26 6.00
N ARG A 197 -13.03 -36.23 7.22
CA ARG A 197 -13.44 -35.30 8.29
C ARG A 197 -13.24 -33.82 7.90
N ASP A 198 -12.13 -33.50 7.24
CA ASP A 198 -11.78 -32.12 6.87
C ASP A 198 -12.68 -31.66 5.71
N VAL A 199 -13.03 -32.58 4.80
CA VAL A 199 -14.02 -32.35 3.73
C VAL A 199 -15.41 -32.09 4.30
N LEU A 200 -15.84 -32.92 5.25
CA LEU A 200 -17.15 -32.77 5.88
C LEU A 200 -17.26 -31.47 6.67
N GLU A 201 -16.21 -31.10 7.40
CA GLU A 201 -16.16 -29.83 8.14
C GLU A 201 -16.21 -28.62 7.18
N ALA A 202 -15.46 -28.64 6.09
CA ALA A 202 -15.51 -27.58 5.07
C ALA A 202 -16.88 -27.51 4.36
N ALA A 203 -17.45 -28.66 3.97
CA ALA A 203 -18.75 -28.74 3.31
C ALA A 203 -19.91 -28.26 4.20
N ALA A 204 -19.91 -28.62 5.49
CA ALA A 204 -20.89 -28.15 6.46
C ALA A 204 -20.90 -26.62 6.59
N ARG A 205 -19.72 -26.00 6.51
CA ARG A 205 -19.55 -24.54 6.58
C ARG A 205 -19.99 -23.82 5.29
N GLN A 206 -20.05 -24.51 4.15
CA GLN A 206 -20.41 -23.94 2.84
C GLN A 206 -21.91 -23.93 2.54
N LYS A 207 -22.65 -24.97 2.95
CA LYS A 207 -24.07 -25.16 2.58
C LYS A 207 -24.93 -23.91 2.83
N ASN A 208 -24.74 -23.28 3.99
CA ASN A 208 -25.52 -22.11 4.39
C ASN A 208 -25.13 -20.85 3.61
N ALA A 209 -23.84 -20.66 3.32
CA ALA A 209 -23.35 -19.49 2.57
C ALA A 209 -23.85 -19.50 1.12
N VAL A 210 -23.81 -20.66 0.44
CA VAL A 210 -24.32 -20.80 -0.93
C VAL A 210 -25.82 -20.51 -0.98
N ALA A 211 -26.60 -21.05 -0.04
CA ALA A 211 -28.03 -20.79 0.04
C ALA A 211 -28.33 -19.30 0.28
N ALA A 212 -27.58 -18.64 1.17
CA ALA A 212 -27.75 -17.24 1.47
C ALA A 212 -27.38 -16.32 0.30
N ALA A 213 -26.24 -16.56 -0.36
CA ALA A 213 -25.82 -15.83 -1.56
C ALA A 213 -26.83 -15.98 -2.71
N ARG A 214 -27.32 -17.21 -2.94
CA ARG A 214 -28.38 -17.50 -3.91
C ARG A 214 -29.67 -16.72 -3.60
N ASN A 215 -30.10 -16.72 -2.34
CA ASN A 215 -31.31 -16.00 -1.93
C ASN A 215 -31.14 -14.48 -2.06
N ALA A 216 -29.96 -13.94 -1.78
CA ALA A 216 -29.65 -12.52 -2.01
C ALA A 216 -29.72 -12.17 -3.50
N TYR A 217 -29.14 -13.01 -4.37
CA TYR A 217 -29.20 -12.83 -5.82
C TYR A 217 -30.64 -12.84 -6.37
N TYR A 218 -31.45 -13.85 -6.03
CA TYR A 218 -32.83 -13.91 -6.51
C TYR A 218 -33.73 -12.83 -5.89
N GLY A 219 -33.47 -12.42 -4.64
CA GLY A 219 -34.16 -11.30 -4.01
C GLY A 219 -33.90 -9.97 -4.73
N ALA A 220 -32.67 -9.73 -5.17
CA ALA A 220 -32.33 -8.55 -5.97
C ALA A 220 -32.93 -8.60 -7.38
N ARG A 221 -33.01 -9.78 -8.00
CA ARG A 221 -33.58 -9.96 -9.35
C ARG A 221 -35.11 -9.86 -9.39
N GLY A 222 -35.78 -10.13 -8.26
CA GLY A 222 -37.24 -10.09 -8.14
C GLY A 222 -37.83 -8.72 -7.83
N ASN A 223 -37.00 -7.73 -7.47
CA ASN A 223 -37.44 -6.38 -7.12
C ASN A 223 -37.11 -5.38 -8.24
N VAL A 224 -38.04 -4.44 -8.50
CA VAL A 224 -37.85 -3.35 -9.47
C VAL A 224 -36.86 -2.29 -8.94
N GLU A 225 -36.67 -2.22 -7.62
CA GLU A 225 -35.72 -1.34 -6.93
C GLU A 225 -34.76 -2.13 -6.02
N VAL A 226 -33.46 -1.97 -6.23
CA VAL A 226 -32.42 -2.58 -5.40
C VAL A 226 -32.08 -1.62 -4.25
N SER A 227 -32.45 -1.96 -3.01
CA SER A 227 -32.18 -1.13 -1.83
C SER A 227 -30.73 -1.26 -1.33
N VAL A 228 -30.26 -0.28 -0.54
CA VAL A 228 -28.92 -0.30 0.09
C VAL A 228 -28.74 -1.53 0.98
N GLU A 229 -29.78 -1.92 1.73
CA GLU A 229 -29.77 -3.10 2.58
C GLU A 229 -29.63 -4.39 1.77
N THR A 230 -30.23 -4.43 0.57
CA THR A 230 -30.14 -5.57 -0.33
C THR A 230 -28.73 -5.70 -0.90
N ILE A 231 -28.10 -4.59 -1.30
CA ILE A 231 -26.71 -4.55 -1.78
C ILE A 231 -25.76 -5.00 -0.67
N ALA A 232 -25.83 -4.38 0.51
CA ALA A 232 -24.97 -4.73 1.64
C ALA A 232 -25.12 -6.21 2.04
N LYS A 233 -26.35 -6.75 2.03
CA LYS A 233 -26.57 -8.17 2.28
C LYS A 233 -25.91 -9.05 1.22
N ALA A 234 -26.07 -8.74 -0.07
CA ALA A 234 -25.46 -9.51 -1.15
C ALA A 234 -23.92 -9.50 -1.06
N GLU A 235 -23.31 -8.34 -0.81
CA GLU A 235 -21.86 -8.23 -0.62
C GLU A 235 -21.36 -9.03 0.59
N ASN A 236 -22.05 -8.95 1.72
CA ASN A 236 -21.68 -9.71 2.92
C ASN A 236 -21.76 -11.23 2.68
N GLU A 237 -22.76 -11.70 1.94
CA GLU A 237 -22.85 -13.13 1.58
C GLU A 237 -21.80 -13.55 0.54
N PHE A 238 -21.41 -12.67 -0.39
CA PHE A 238 -20.31 -12.93 -1.32
C PHE A 238 -18.99 -13.16 -0.57
N TRP A 239 -18.65 -12.30 0.39
CA TRP A 239 -17.41 -12.46 1.18
C TRP A 239 -17.44 -13.70 2.06
N ARG A 240 -18.58 -14.01 2.67
CA ARG A 240 -18.76 -15.28 3.39
C ARG A 240 -18.55 -16.46 2.47
N LEU A 241 -19.10 -16.44 1.26
CA LEU A 241 -18.91 -17.51 0.29
C LEU A 241 -17.44 -17.67 -0.10
N ASP A 242 -16.72 -16.56 -0.34
CA ASP A 242 -15.29 -16.58 -0.67
C ASP A 242 -14.43 -17.17 0.47
N GLU A 243 -14.66 -16.75 1.72
CA GLU A 243 -14.02 -17.35 2.89
C GLU A 243 -14.29 -18.84 3.00
N LYS A 244 -15.53 -19.27 2.75
CA LYS A 244 -15.89 -20.69 2.80
C LYS A 244 -15.32 -21.46 1.61
N ALA A 245 -15.16 -20.86 0.44
CA ALA A 245 -14.47 -21.48 -0.68
C ALA A 245 -13.00 -21.76 -0.33
N ALA A 246 -12.32 -20.81 0.34
CA ALA A 246 -10.95 -20.98 0.80
C ALA A 246 -10.76 -22.13 1.80
N SER A 247 -11.81 -22.53 2.54
CA SER A 247 -11.75 -23.69 3.44
C SER A 247 -11.56 -25.04 2.74
N LEU A 248 -11.71 -25.08 1.41
CA LEU A 248 -11.42 -26.23 0.57
C LEU A 248 -10.02 -26.16 -0.07
N ALA A 249 -9.23 -25.11 0.18
CA ALA A 249 -7.92 -24.99 -0.45
C ALA A 249 -7.00 -26.14 -0.01
N MET A 250 -6.14 -26.58 -0.93
CA MET A 250 -5.19 -27.67 -0.71
C MET A 250 -3.83 -27.16 -0.25
N GLU A 251 -3.66 -25.83 -0.19
CA GLU A 251 -2.54 -25.11 0.41
C GLU A 251 -3.00 -23.73 0.88
N PRO A 252 -2.18 -23.03 1.69
CA PRO A 252 -2.44 -21.65 2.05
C PRO A 252 -2.55 -20.76 0.82
N SER A 253 -3.59 -19.92 0.77
CA SER A 253 -3.73 -18.88 -0.26
C SER A 253 -2.48 -17.98 -0.37
N PRO A 254 -2.27 -17.30 -1.52
CA PRO A 254 -1.26 -16.25 -1.64
C PRO A 254 -1.31 -15.28 -0.44
N ARG A 255 -0.15 -14.95 0.11
CA ARG A 255 -0.04 -14.13 1.32
C ARG A 255 1.35 -13.54 1.45
N TYR A 256 1.40 -12.32 1.96
CA TYR A 256 2.62 -11.60 2.31
C TYR A 256 2.91 -11.75 3.80
N ALA A 257 4.17 -12.00 4.16
CA ALA A 257 4.66 -12.01 5.54
C ALA A 257 3.87 -12.92 6.49
N ALA A 258 3.56 -14.14 6.05
CA ALA A 258 3.05 -15.18 6.94
C ALA A 258 4.13 -15.60 7.94
N THR A 259 3.73 -16.01 9.13
CA THR A 259 4.65 -16.51 10.15
C THR A 259 4.73 -18.03 10.06
N VAL A 260 5.94 -18.59 10.05
CA VAL A 260 6.15 -20.05 10.00
C VAL A 260 7.02 -20.48 11.19
N GLY A 261 6.62 -21.56 11.85
CA GLY A 261 7.40 -22.24 12.88
C GLY A 261 7.47 -23.75 12.63
N TYR A 262 8.42 -24.42 13.27
CA TYR A 262 8.60 -25.88 13.16
C TYR A 262 8.37 -26.53 14.53
N ASP A 263 7.48 -27.51 14.60
CA ASP A 263 7.30 -28.40 15.75
C ASP A 263 8.28 -29.59 15.58
N PRO A 264 9.38 -29.65 16.35
CA PRO A 264 10.38 -30.70 16.22
C PRO A 264 9.93 -32.05 16.80
N GLU A 265 8.93 -32.08 17.70
CA GLU A 265 8.41 -33.33 18.29
C GLU A 265 7.55 -34.07 17.26
N ARG A 266 6.71 -33.34 16.53
CA ARG A 266 5.79 -33.91 15.52
C ARG A 266 6.30 -33.78 14.09
N LYS A 267 7.41 -33.06 13.89
CA LYS A 267 8.06 -32.80 12.60
C LYS A 267 7.15 -32.11 11.59
N LEU A 268 6.38 -31.12 12.05
CA LEU A 268 5.43 -30.37 11.23
C LEU A 268 5.84 -28.90 11.14
N PHE A 269 5.61 -28.28 9.99
CA PHE A 269 5.66 -26.82 9.88
C PHE A 269 4.27 -26.24 10.12
N VAL A 270 4.20 -25.20 10.93
CA VAL A 270 2.99 -24.45 11.25
C VAL A 270 3.09 -23.09 10.60
N LEU A 271 2.18 -22.78 9.70
CA LEU A 271 2.01 -21.45 9.10
C LEU A 271 0.81 -20.76 9.75
N PHE A 272 0.99 -19.51 10.14
CA PHE A 272 -0.07 -18.67 10.71
C PHE A 272 -0.15 -17.32 10.01
N GLY A 273 -1.38 -16.91 9.68
CA GLY A 273 -1.69 -15.56 9.23
C GLY A 273 -0.98 -15.14 7.93
N GLY A 274 -0.62 -13.85 7.87
CA GLY A 274 -0.15 -13.16 6.66
C GLY A 274 -1.14 -12.09 6.19
N ASP A 275 -0.75 -11.31 5.18
CA ASP A 275 -1.58 -10.26 4.57
C ASP A 275 -1.87 -10.61 3.11
N HIS A 276 -3.15 -10.63 2.72
CA HIS A 276 -3.58 -10.81 1.33
C HIS A 276 -3.66 -9.47 0.57
N GLY A 277 -3.53 -8.35 1.27
CA GLY A 277 -3.56 -7.01 0.68
C GLY A 277 -4.90 -6.31 0.79
N ASP A 278 -6.02 -7.02 0.86
CA ASP A 278 -7.36 -6.51 1.17
C ASP A 278 -7.85 -6.97 2.55
N PHE A 279 -7.31 -8.08 3.07
CA PHE A 279 -7.50 -8.56 4.44
C PHE A 279 -6.22 -9.17 5.05
N VAL A 280 -6.16 -9.12 6.38
CA VAL A 280 -5.14 -9.83 7.18
C VAL A 280 -5.71 -11.17 7.63
N LEU A 281 -4.90 -12.22 7.62
CA LEU A 281 -5.29 -13.60 7.90
C LEU A 281 -5.03 -13.99 9.36
N ALA A 282 -5.90 -14.86 9.90
CA ALA A 282 -5.77 -15.56 11.18
C ALA A 282 -5.88 -17.10 11.01
N ASP A 283 -5.76 -17.61 9.79
CA ASP A 283 -5.80 -19.05 9.52
C ASP A 283 -4.51 -19.73 9.98
N THR A 284 -4.63 -21.02 10.28
CA THR A 284 -3.52 -21.90 10.64
C THR A 284 -3.43 -23.03 9.64
N TRP A 285 -2.23 -23.31 9.15
CA TRP A 285 -1.96 -24.39 8.22
C TRP A 285 -0.82 -25.24 8.71
N LEU A 286 -0.94 -26.56 8.55
CA LEU A 286 0.11 -27.51 8.88
C LEU A 286 0.62 -28.14 7.61
N TYR A 287 1.94 -28.08 7.43
CA TYR A 287 2.63 -28.83 6.39
C TYR A 287 3.31 -30.04 7.04
N ASP A 288 3.00 -31.21 6.50
CA ASP A 288 3.63 -32.48 6.85
C ASP A 288 4.70 -32.80 5.79
N PRO A 289 6.00 -32.66 6.11
CA PRO A 289 7.09 -33.00 5.20
C PRO A 289 7.07 -34.45 4.73
N ALA A 290 6.65 -35.40 5.58
CA ALA A 290 6.64 -36.82 5.21
C ALA A 290 5.56 -37.11 4.16
N LYS A 291 4.44 -36.39 4.21
CA LYS A 291 3.35 -36.48 3.24
C LYS A 291 3.45 -35.46 2.10
N ARG A 292 4.33 -34.47 2.24
CA ARG A 292 4.48 -33.31 1.35
C ARG A 292 3.14 -32.63 1.05
N SER A 293 2.33 -32.46 2.09
CA SER A 293 0.95 -31.97 1.95
C SER A 293 0.60 -30.97 3.04
N TRP A 294 -0.29 -30.04 2.67
CA TRP A 294 -0.88 -29.08 3.58
C TRP A 294 -2.23 -29.57 4.09
N ARG A 295 -2.56 -29.19 5.32
CA ARG A 295 -3.94 -29.18 5.82
C ARG A 295 -4.22 -27.91 6.59
N GLN A 296 -5.40 -27.34 6.39
CA GLN A 296 -5.86 -26.26 7.25
C GLN A 296 -6.19 -26.81 8.64
N PHE A 297 -5.78 -26.11 9.69
CA PHE A 297 -6.10 -26.44 11.07
C PHE A 297 -7.15 -25.48 11.61
N TRP A 298 -8.26 -26.03 12.10
CA TRP A 298 -9.35 -25.27 12.69
C TRP A 298 -9.26 -25.31 14.21
N SER A 299 -8.86 -24.18 14.79
CA SER A 299 -8.79 -24.03 16.25
C SER A 299 -10.07 -23.35 16.78
N LYS A 300 -10.46 -23.68 18.02
CA LYS A 300 -11.61 -23.05 18.69
C LYS A 300 -11.31 -21.63 19.17
N ALA A 301 -10.10 -21.40 19.65
CA ALA A 301 -9.55 -20.06 19.88
C ALA A 301 -8.52 -19.77 18.80
N VAL A 302 -8.39 -18.51 18.38
CA VAL A 302 -7.37 -18.11 17.41
C VAL A 302 -6.74 -16.79 17.85
N PRO A 303 -5.42 -16.61 17.65
CA PRO A 303 -4.81 -15.29 17.74
C PRO A 303 -5.49 -14.32 16.79
N GLU A 304 -5.46 -13.02 17.10
CA GLU A 304 -5.93 -12.01 16.16
C GLU A 304 -5.17 -12.10 14.83
N ALA A 305 -5.87 -11.77 13.73
CA ALA A 305 -5.29 -11.75 12.40
C ALA A 305 -4.04 -10.87 12.37
N ARG A 306 -2.91 -11.43 11.90
CA ARG A 306 -1.62 -10.74 11.89
C ARG A 306 -0.70 -11.21 10.78
N CYS A 307 0.24 -10.36 10.41
CA CYS A 307 1.36 -10.66 9.53
C CYS A 307 2.68 -10.18 10.14
N GLY A 308 3.80 -10.78 9.74
CA GLY A 308 5.14 -10.42 10.21
C GLY A 308 5.37 -10.70 11.70
N GLY A 309 4.61 -11.63 12.29
CA GLY A 309 4.83 -12.10 13.65
C GLY A 309 6.03 -13.05 13.75
N GLN A 310 6.35 -13.47 14.97
CA GLN A 310 7.43 -14.42 15.28
C GLN A 310 6.82 -15.69 15.85
N MET A 311 7.34 -16.86 15.46
CA MET A 311 6.95 -18.14 16.03
C MET A 311 8.18 -18.89 16.54
N VAL A 312 8.17 -19.24 17.82
CA VAL A 312 9.34 -19.79 18.53
C VAL A 312 8.94 -21.07 19.26
N TRP A 313 9.77 -22.11 19.17
CA TRP A 313 9.56 -23.34 19.92
C TRP A 313 9.90 -23.15 21.40
N LEU A 314 8.96 -23.50 22.28
CA LEU A 314 9.14 -23.55 23.73
C LEU A 314 9.56 -24.97 24.14
N PRO A 315 10.84 -25.22 24.46
CA PRO A 315 11.36 -26.56 24.68
C PRO A 315 10.79 -27.26 25.92
N LYS A 316 10.41 -26.53 26.98
CA LYS A 316 9.86 -27.14 28.19
C LYS A 316 8.37 -27.41 28.05
N ALA A 317 7.61 -26.49 27.47
CA ALA A 317 6.18 -26.65 27.21
C ALA A 317 5.89 -27.58 26.03
N LYS A 318 6.87 -27.80 25.14
CA LYS A 318 6.72 -28.54 23.87
C LYS A 318 5.62 -27.96 22.97
N LYS A 319 5.59 -26.64 22.85
CA LYS A 319 4.59 -25.88 22.09
C LYS A 319 5.26 -24.76 21.30
N LEU A 320 4.58 -24.28 20.25
CA LEU A 320 5.02 -23.09 19.51
C LEU A 320 4.39 -21.84 20.12
N ALA A 321 5.20 -20.85 20.46
CA ALA A 321 4.77 -19.52 20.88
C ALA A 321 4.71 -18.57 19.68
N LEU A 322 3.57 -17.92 19.46
CA LEU A 322 3.34 -16.84 18.48
C LEU A 322 3.20 -15.51 19.21
N LEU A 323 3.93 -14.49 18.75
CA LEU A 323 3.85 -13.13 19.27
C LEU A 323 4.26 -12.06 18.25
N GLY A 324 3.93 -10.81 18.56
CA GLY A 324 4.32 -9.65 17.75
C GLY A 324 3.61 -9.59 16.39
N GLY A 325 4.22 -8.87 15.45
CA GLY A 325 3.66 -8.62 14.12
C GLY A 325 2.67 -7.46 14.06
N ASN A 326 2.01 -7.32 12.92
CA ASN A 326 1.06 -6.24 12.66
C ASN A 326 -0.30 -6.79 12.23
N THR A 327 -1.36 -6.02 12.50
CA THR A 327 -2.74 -6.29 12.09
C THR A 327 -3.29 -5.10 11.29
N ALA A 328 -4.49 -5.23 10.72
CA ALA A 328 -5.13 -4.17 9.97
C ALA A 328 -5.36 -2.93 10.84
N LEU A 329 -5.12 -1.74 10.27
CA LEU A 329 -5.50 -0.48 10.91
C LEU A 329 -7.01 -0.41 11.15
N ARG A 330 -7.39 0.24 12.25
CA ARG A 330 -8.80 0.49 12.61
C ARG A 330 -9.28 1.89 12.24
N LYS A 331 -8.40 2.70 11.65
CA LYS A 331 -8.69 4.04 11.14
C LYS A 331 -7.72 4.39 10.02
N LEU A 332 -8.14 5.25 9.10
CA LEU A 332 -7.26 5.74 8.05
C LEU A 332 -6.07 6.49 8.67
N THR A 333 -4.87 6.09 8.28
CA THR A 333 -3.62 6.73 8.70
C THR A 333 -2.78 6.97 7.47
N TYR A 334 -2.21 8.18 7.38
CA TYR A 334 -1.37 8.59 6.26
C TYR A 334 -0.27 7.54 5.99
N GLN A 335 -0.14 7.09 4.73
CA GLN A 335 0.89 6.14 4.27
C GLN A 335 0.88 4.74 4.90
N ASN A 336 -0.21 4.33 5.57
CA ASN A 336 -0.17 3.10 6.34
C ASN A 336 -1.47 2.28 6.24
N PHE A 337 -1.32 0.94 6.25
CA PHE A 337 -2.41 -0.06 6.37
C PHE A 337 -2.38 -0.87 7.65
N LEU A 338 -1.24 -0.88 8.34
CA LEU A 338 -0.96 -1.83 9.40
C LEU A 338 -0.62 -1.10 10.70
N GLN A 339 -1.08 -1.68 11.81
CA GLN A 339 -0.69 -1.28 13.16
C GLN A 339 -0.07 -2.47 13.90
N PRO A 340 0.85 -2.24 14.85
CA PRO A 340 1.39 -3.30 15.68
C PRO A 340 0.28 -4.07 16.41
N CYS A 341 0.41 -5.39 16.50
CA CYS A 341 -0.44 -6.22 17.36
C CYS A 341 -0.11 -5.99 18.84
N SER A 342 -1.04 -6.38 19.72
CA SER A 342 -0.68 -6.52 21.14
C SER A 342 0.46 -7.54 21.26
N PRO A 343 1.47 -7.33 22.14
CA PRO A 343 2.53 -8.30 22.39
C PRO A 343 2.03 -9.50 23.23
N ASP A 344 0.80 -9.94 23.00
CA ASP A 344 0.24 -11.16 23.56
C ASP A 344 1.05 -12.37 23.06
N VAL A 345 1.18 -13.40 23.90
CA VAL A 345 1.84 -14.66 23.54
C VAL A 345 0.80 -15.78 23.48
N TRP A 346 0.68 -16.38 22.31
CA TRP A 346 -0.22 -17.49 22.03
C TRP A 346 0.57 -18.78 21.87
N LEU A 347 0.14 -19.86 22.54
CA LEU A 347 0.72 -21.19 22.41
C LEU A 347 -0.09 -22.03 21.44
N PHE A 348 0.58 -22.69 20.51
CA PHE A 348 0.00 -23.66 19.61
C PHE A 348 0.47 -25.07 19.95
N ASP A 349 -0.50 -25.97 19.99
CA ASP A 349 -0.33 -27.42 19.99
C ASP A 349 -1.25 -28.00 18.91
N PRO A 350 -0.76 -28.83 17.98
CA PRO A 350 -1.62 -29.40 16.93
C PRO A 350 -2.69 -30.37 17.45
N GLU A 351 -2.66 -30.78 18.73
CA GLU A 351 -3.71 -31.58 19.36
C GLU A 351 -4.81 -30.71 19.99
N SER A 352 -4.44 -29.62 20.67
CA SER A 352 -5.39 -28.75 21.40
C SER A 352 -5.72 -27.42 20.73
N GLY A 353 -4.99 -27.04 19.67
CA GLY A 353 -5.07 -25.75 19.02
C GLY A 353 -4.38 -24.62 19.77
N TRP A 354 -4.82 -23.38 19.51
CA TRP A 354 -4.26 -22.17 20.11
C TRP A 354 -4.81 -21.90 21.51
N GLN A 355 -3.94 -21.41 22.39
CA GLN A 355 -4.26 -20.96 23.75
C GLN A 355 -3.51 -19.66 24.04
N LEU A 356 -4.19 -18.65 24.59
CA LEU A 356 -3.54 -17.44 25.05
C LEU A 356 -2.79 -17.73 26.37
N ALA A 357 -1.46 -17.57 26.38
CA ALA A 357 -0.66 -17.77 27.59
C ALA A 357 -0.30 -16.46 28.29
N VAL A 358 0.00 -15.42 27.52
CA VAL A 358 0.33 -14.08 28.04
C VAL A 358 -0.60 -13.06 27.42
N LYS A 359 -1.44 -12.44 28.24
CA LYS A 359 -2.22 -11.27 27.86
C LYS A 359 -1.44 -10.03 28.29
N ALA A 360 -1.09 -9.16 27.34
CA ALA A 360 -0.37 -7.94 27.68
C ALA A 360 -1.28 -6.99 28.49
N GLY A 361 -0.77 -6.52 29.64
CA GLY A 361 -1.46 -5.62 30.56
C GLY A 361 -0.96 -4.17 30.50
N ASP A 362 -1.04 -3.46 31.62
CA ASP A 362 -0.59 -2.06 31.71
C ASP A 362 0.93 -1.93 31.61
N GLU A 363 1.68 -2.99 31.90
CA GLU A 363 3.14 -3.02 31.86
C GLU A 363 3.73 -2.74 30.48
N VAL A 364 2.99 -3.01 29.39
CA VAL A 364 3.44 -2.76 28.01
C VAL A 364 2.99 -1.41 27.46
N LYS A 365 2.13 -0.67 28.18
CA LYS A 365 1.57 0.62 27.74
C LYS A 365 2.54 1.80 27.95
N VAL A 366 3.78 1.52 28.34
CA VAL A 366 4.85 2.51 28.46
C VAL A 366 5.07 3.18 27.09
N LYS A 367 5.27 4.49 27.12
CA LYS A 367 5.44 5.31 25.92
C LYS A 367 6.78 6.03 25.93
N THR A 368 7.26 6.37 24.74
CA THR A 368 8.38 7.29 24.56
C THR A 368 7.98 8.70 24.99
N LYS A 369 8.97 9.61 25.11
CA LYS A 369 8.74 11.04 25.42
C LYS A 369 7.79 11.72 24.44
N ASP A 370 7.69 11.20 23.21
CA ASP A 370 6.84 11.72 22.14
C ASP A 370 5.44 11.04 22.12
N ASN A 371 5.07 10.33 23.18
CA ASN A 371 3.77 9.68 23.34
C ASN A 371 3.51 8.54 22.32
N PHE A 372 4.56 7.92 21.77
CA PHE A 372 4.48 6.71 20.95
C PHE A 372 4.66 5.44 21.80
N PRO A 373 4.11 4.28 21.40
CA PRO A 373 4.35 3.02 22.09
C PRO A 373 5.86 2.69 22.19
N LEU A 374 6.31 2.25 23.36
CA LEU A 374 7.68 1.79 23.57
C LEU A 374 7.85 0.33 23.12
N PHE A 375 6.87 -0.53 23.41
CA PHE A 375 6.94 -1.94 23.04
C PHE A 375 6.30 -2.18 21.66
N MET A 376 7.11 -2.08 20.60
CA MET A 376 6.77 -2.62 19.29
C MET A 376 7.73 -3.75 18.95
N ASN A 377 7.23 -4.99 19.00
CA ASN A 377 8.04 -6.17 18.71
C ASN A 377 7.95 -6.55 17.23
N LEU A 378 8.88 -6.01 16.45
CA LEU A 378 9.09 -6.33 15.03
C LEU A 378 10.45 -6.99 14.79
N ASN A 379 11.11 -7.44 15.85
CA ASN A 379 12.48 -7.92 15.83
C ASN A 379 12.53 -9.40 16.26
N PRO A 380 13.70 -10.04 16.11
CA PRO A 380 13.99 -11.34 16.70
C PRO A 380 13.55 -11.48 18.15
N VAL A 381 12.91 -12.61 18.46
CA VAL A 381 12.65 -13.07 19.84
C VAL A 381 13.49 -14.31 20.08
N VAL A 382 14.18 -14.36 21.23
CA VAL A 382 14.98 -15.51 21.64
C VAL A 382 14.27 -16.23 22.78
N CYS A 383 14.19 -17.55 22.72
CA CYS A 383 13.66 -18.39 23.80
C CYS A 383 14.80 -19.08 24.55
N LEU A 384 14.80 -18.96 25.87
CA LEU A 384 15.69 -19.69 26.77
C LEU A 384 15.11 -21.09 27.08
N ALA A 385 15.91 -22.01 27.65
CA ALA A 385 15.43 -23.38 27.89
C ALA A 385 14.37 -23.53 28.98
N ASP A 386 14.12 -22.51 29.77
CA ASP A 386 13.05 -22.48 30.76
C ASP A 386 11.75 -21.83 30.24
N ASP A 387 11.65 -21.68 28.91
CA ASP A 387 10.55 -21.01 28.19
C ASP A 387 10.45 -19.49 28.48
N THR A 388 11.56 -18.87 28.89
CA THR A 388 11.66 -17.41 28.96
C THR A 388 11.93 -16.81 27.58
N LEU A 389 11.06 -15.90 27.15
CA LEU A 389 11.23 -15.12 25.91
C LEU A 389 11.96 -13.81 26.21
N VAL A 390 12.98 -13.50 25.41
CA VAL A 390 13.68 -12.22 25.38
C VAL A 390 13.33 -11.51 24.07
N ALA A 391 12.68 -10.36 24.18
CA ALA A 391 12.24 -9.55 23.05
C ALA A 391 13.01 -8.22 22.99
N LEU A 392 13.69 -7.99 21.88
CA LEU A 392 14.36 -6.72 21.59
C LEU A 392 13.38 -5.80 20.85
N ALA A 393 12.79 -4.80 21.48
CA ALA A 393 11.79 -3.94 20.86
C ALA A 393 12.38 -2.62 20.35
N ILE A 394 11.75 -2.05 19.32
CA ILE A 394 12.02 -0.69 18.84
C ILE A 394 10.70 0.08 18.83
N GLY A 395 10.48 0.91 19.85
CA GLY A 395 9.37 1.83 19.97
C GLY A 395 9.58 3.16 19.23
N GLY A 396 8.63 4.09 19.37
CA GLY A 396 8.70 5.42 18.75
C GLY A 396 7.96 5.56 17.42
N ASN A 397 8.34 6.55 16.63
CA ASN A 397 7.82 6.72 15.27
C ASN A 397 8.66 5.87 14.29
N TYR A 398 8.12 5.50 13.13
CA TYR A 398 8.78 4.69 12.09
C TYR A 398 9.98 5.36 11.40
N TYR A 399 10.32 6.59 11.79
CA TYR A 399 11.53 7.28 11.34
C TYR A 399 12.67 6.98 12.31
N ARG A 400 13.80 6.52 11.78
CA ARG A 400 14.99 6.11 12.55
C ARG A 400 15.39 7.13 13.63
N ASP A 401 15.36 8.42 13.31
CA ASP A 401 15.71 9.51 14.23
C ASP A 401 14.85 9.56 15.51
N TYR A 402 13.65 8.96 15.47
CA TYR A 402 12.62 9.01 16.51
C TYR A 402 12.31 7.62 17.10
N MET A 403 13.09 6.61 16.76
CA MET A 403 12.97 5.26 17.28
C MET A 403 13.71 5.13 18.62
N VAL A 404 13.18 4.24 19.48
CA VAL A 404 13.68 3.98 20.84
C VAL A 404 13.80 2.48 21.09
N SER A 405 15.00 1.98 21.37
CA SER A 405 15.30 0.60 21.75
C SER A 405 14.90 0.27 23.20
N SER A 406 14.39 -0.94 23.40
CA SER A 406 14.06 -1.46 24.73
C SER A 406 14.14 -2.99 24.78
N THR A 407 14.46 -3.54 25.95
CA THR A 407 14.54 -5.00 26.16
C THR A 407 13.43 -5.46 27.09
N TRP A 408 12.72 -6.51 26.67
CA TRP A 408 11.58 -7.06 27.39
C TRP A 408 11.79 -8.56 27.61
N MET A 409 11.36 -9.07 28.78
CA MET A 409 11.38 -10.49 29.09
C MET A 409 10.03 -10.96 29.64
N VAL A 410 9.67 -12.21 29.34
CA VAL A 410 8.52 -12.91 29.95
C VAL A 410 8.83 -14.38 30.11
N ARG A 411 8.56 -14.94 31.29
CA ARG A 411 8.58 -16.40 31.51
C ARG A 411 7.22 -16.96 31.13
N VAL A 412 7.18 -17.84 30.13
CA VAL A 412 5.92 -18.39 29.61
C VAL A 412 5.58 -19.70 30.30
N GLU A 413 4.38 -19.77 30.87
CA GLU A 413 3.79 -20.98 31.43
C GLU A 413 2.45 -21.24 30.74
N ALA A 414 2.19 -22.50 30.39
CA ALA A 414 0.93 -22.85 29.75
C ALA A 414 -0.27 -22.54 30.66
N PRO A 415 -1.35 -21.92 30.13
CA PRO A 415 -2.55 -21.63 30.91
C PRO A 415 -3.19 -22.94 31.41
N LYS A 416 -3.88 -22.88 32.54
CA LYS A 416 -4.65 -24.02 33.05
C LYS A 416 -5.83 -24.30 32.10
N PRO A 417 -6.22 -25.57 31.86
CA PRO A 417 -7.26 -25.95 30.89
C PRO A 417 -8.67 -25.34 31.11
N THR A 418 -8.90 -24.68 32.24
CA THR A 418 -10.21 -24.17 32.68
C THR A 418 -10.47 -22.71 32.33
N GLU A 419 -9.49 -21.96 31.81
CA GLU A 419 -9.75 -20.61 31.33
C GLU A 419 -10.56 -20.67 30.03
N ALA A 420 -11.70 -19.97 30.02
CA ALA A 420 -12.57 -19.94 28.85
C ALA A 420 -11.76 -19.49 27.62
N PRO A 421 -11.81 -20.24 26.50
CA PRO A 421 -11.13 -19.81 25.29
C PRO A 421 -11.63 -18.42 24.91
N ALA A 422 -10.71 -17.52 24.52
CA ALA A 422 -11.12 -16.29 23.86
C ALA A 422 -12.02 -16.66 22.66
N GLU A 423 -13.12 -15.93 22.47
CA GLU A 423 -14.00 -16.19 21.33
C GLU A 423 -13.21 -16.13 20.03
N PRO A 424 -13.43 -17.08 19.09
CA PRO A 424 -12.72 -17.08 17.83
C PRO A 424 -13.04 -15.79 17.06
N GLY A 425 -12.01 -14.98 16.80
CA GLY A 425 -12.10 -13.89 15.84
C GLY A 425 -12.33 -14.41 14.41
N PRO A 426 -12.70 -13.53 13.47
CA PRO A 426 -12.84 -13.92 12.07
C PRO A 426 -11.48 -14.38 11.50
N VAL A 427 -11.52 -15.36 10.60
CA VAL A 427 -10.33 -15.91 9.92
C VAL A 427 -9.66 -14.86 9.02
N ARG A 428 -10.43 -13.86 8.57
CA ARG A 428 -9.96 -12.71 7.82
C ARG A 428 -10.43 -11.42 8.48
N LEU A 429 -9.50 -10.48 8.65
CA LEU A 429 -9.78 -9.12 9.07
C LEU A 429 -9.65 -8.21 7.84
N TYR A 430 -10.79 -7.89 7.22
CA TYR A 430 -10.85 -7.00 6.06
C TYR A 430 -10.52 -5.56 6.44
N ARG A 431 -9.89 -4.84 5.50
CA ARG A 431 -9.58 -3.41 5.67
C ARG A 431 -10.83 -2.52 5.75
N SER A 432 -12.02 -3.04 5.43
CA SER A 432 -13.33 -2.39 5.61
C SER A 432 -13.67 -2.05 7.07
N VAL A 433 -12.86 -2.47 8.04
CA VAL A 433 -12.89 -1.92 9.41
C VAL A 433 -12.56 -0.42 9.45
N VAL A 434 -11.90 0.10 8.42
CA VAL A 434 -11.77 1.54 8.15
C VAL A 434 -12.96 1.97 7.29
N PRO A 435 -13.82 2.90 7.74
CA PRO A 435 -15.00 3.34 6.99
C PRO A 435 -14.67 3.79 5.56
N GLU A 436 -13.60 4.58 5.36
CA GLU A 436 -13.20 5.06 4.04
C GLU A 436 -12.78 3.96 3.06
N TYR A 437 -12.53 2.73 3.54
CA TYR A 437 -12.18 1.54 2.76
C TYR A 437 -13.34 0.55 2.61
N ASN A 438 -14.54 0.94 3.04
CA ASN A 438 -15.74 0.12 2.98
C ASN A 438 -16.77 0.72 2.01
N PRO A 439 -17.11 0.04 0.89
CA PRO A 439 -18.13 0.53 -0.05
C PRO A 439 -19.50 0.75 0.64
N GLN A 440 -19.88 -0.13 1.57
CA GLN A 440 -21.16 -0.04 2.28
C GLN A 440 -21.28 1.21 3.15
N TRP A 441 -20.16 1.77 3.63
CA TRP A 441 -20.18 3.01 4.40
C TRP A 441 -20.62 4.20 3.54
N TYR A 442 -20.16 4.26 2.29
CA TYR A 442 -20.61 5.26 1.33
C TYR A 442 -22.06 5.00 0.89
N ASP A 443 -22.43 3.74 0.69
CA ASP A 443 -23.78 3.36 0.25
C ASP A 443 -24.85 3.68 1.30
N ALA A 444 -24.52 3.56 2.58
CA ALA A 444 -25.39 3.94 3.70
C ALA A 444 -25.50 5.45 3.94
N ALA A 445 -24.58 6.26 3.40
CA ALA A 445 -24.62 7.70 3.56
C ALA A 445 -25.81 8.33 2.80
N PRO A 446 -26.46 9.38 3.35
CA PRO A 446 -27.55 10.08 2.66
C PRO A 446 -27.18 10.49 1.24
N ARG A 447 -28.10 10.24 0.30
CA ARG A 447 -27.94 10.62 -1.10
C ARG A 447 -28.35 12.09 -1.28
N GLY A 448 -27.47 12.91 -1.83
CA GLY A 448 -27.85 14.27 -2.26
C GLY A 448 -28.72 14.25 -3.52
N SER A 449 -29.18 15.43 -3.95
CA SER A 449 -30.05 15.57 -5.13
C SER A 449 -29.43 16.45 -6.20
N ARG A 450 -29.82 16.20 -7.45
CA ARG A 450 -29.40 17.01 -8.61
C ARG A 450 -29.94 18.42 -8.53
N GLU A 451 -31.20 18.55 -8.13
CA GLU A 451 -31.90 19.83 -8.02
C GLU A 451 -31.17 20.73 -7.03
N GLU A 452 -30.69 20.18 -5.91
CA GLU A 452 -29.91 20.92 -4.93
C GLU A 452 -28.59 21.43 -5.49
N VAL A 453 -27.79 20.56 -6.13
CA VAL A 453 -26.52 20.97 -6.74
C VAL A 453 -26.75 21.99 -7.86
N ASP A 454 -27.71 21.75 -8.75
CA ASP A 454 -28.01 22.65 -9.86
C ASP A 454 -28.48 24.02 -9.34
N SER A 455 -29.27 24.07 -8.25
CA SER A 455 -29.66 25.33 -7.60
C SER A 455 -28.48 26.08 -6.98
N MET A 456 -27.51 25.36 -6.41
CA MET A 456 -26.27 25.94 -5.89
C MET A 456 -25.47 26.60 -7.02
N LEU A 457 -25.22 25.85 -8.10
CA LEU A 457 -24.46 26.33 -9.27
C LEU A 457 -25.14 27.53 -9.95
N ALA A 458 -26.47 27.55 -9.97
CA ALA A 458 -27.24 28.68 -10.48
C ALA A 458 -27.00 29.95 -9.64
N ALA A 459 -27.03 29.82 -8.31
CA ALA A 459 -26.86 30.93 -7.37
C ALA A 459 -25.41 31.40 -7.18
N MET A 460 -24.42 30.58 -7.57
CA MET A 460 -23.00 30.92 -7.41
C MET A 460 -22.59 32.22 -8.13
N PRO A 461 -21.75 33.04 -7.50
CA PRO A 461 -21.09 34.15 -8.19
C PRO A 461 -20.11 33.63 -9.24
N ALA A 462 -20.06 34.32 -10.39
CA ALA A 462 -19.07 34.02 -11.43
C ALA A 462 -17.66 34.45 -10.99
N ASN A 463 -16.64 33.79 -11.53
CA ASN A 463 -15.21 34.11 -11.37
C ASN A 463 -14.69 34.00 -9.92
N HIS A 464 -15.37 33.22 -9.09
CA HIS A 464 -14.94 32.88 -7.73
C HIS A 464 -14.94 31.36 -7.54
N TRP A 465 -13.87 30.85 -6.92
CA TRP A 465 -13.87 29.48 -6.42
C TRP A 465 -14.83 29.38 -5.24
N VAL A 466 -15.67 28.35 -5.23
CA VAL A 466 -16.63 28.05 -4.17
C VAL A 466 -16.33 26.66 -3.62
N GLU A 467 -16.14 26.56 -2.31
CA GLU A 467 -16.06 25.27 -1.62
C GLU A 467 -17.46 24.67 -1.54
N VAL A 468 -17.59 23.44 -2.04
CA VAL A 468 -18.83 22.66 -2.03
C VAL A 468 -19.08 22.15 -0.61
N PRO A 469 -20.33 22.09 -0.13
CA PRO A 469 -20.64 21.54 1.19
C PRO A 469 -20.07 20.13 1.36
N ARG A 470 -19.55 19.83 2.56
CA ARG A 470 -18.94 18.52 2.79
C ARG A 470 -19.99 17.41 2.67
N PRO A 471 -19.71 16.34 1.89
CA PRO A 471 -20.59 15.19 1.82
C PRO A 471 -20.60 14.43 3.17
N PRO A 472 -21.71 13.76 3.54
CA PRO A 472 -21.81 13.04 4.81
C PRO A 472 -20.75 11.94 4.99
N ALA A 473 -20.38 11.25 3.90
CA ALA A 473 -19.24 10.36 3.83
C ALA A 473 -18.21 10.96 2.87
N THR A 474 -17.02 11.26 3.39
CA THR A 474 -15.88 11.79 2.63
C THR A 474 -14.96 10.67 2.18
N CYS A 475 -14.29 10.83 1.03
CA CYS A 475 -13.23 9.93 0.61
C CYS A 475 -12.04 9.86 1.59
N GLY A 476 -11.16 8.90 1.36
CA GLY A 476 -9.82 8.86 1.94
C GLY A 476 -9.00 10.12 1.59
N GLU A 477 -7.86 10.33 2.27
CA GLU A 477 -7.02 11.49 1.97
C GLU A 477 -6.26 11.29 0.65
N THR A 478 -6.70 11.95 -0.42
CA THR A 478 -6.08 11.86 -1.75
C THR A 478 -5.12 13.01 -2.05
N SER A 479 -4.55 13.62 -1.01
CA SER A 479 -3.63 14.75 -1.17
C SER A 479 -2.50 14.42 -2.16
N TRP A 480 -2.07 15.44 -2.91
CA TRP A 480 -1.08 15.36 -3.98
C TRP A 480 -1.49 14.48 -5.19
N GLY A 481 -2.72 13.98 -5.24
CA GLY A 481 -3.23 13.22 -6.38
C GLY A 481 -3.69 14.08 -7.56
N THR A 482 -4.14 13.40 -8.61
CA THR A 482 -4.77 13.98 -9.81
C THR A 482 -6.24 13.56 -9.87
N ALA A 483 -7.09 14.43 -10.43
CA ALA A 483 -8.49 14.15 -10.67
C ALA A 483 -8.78 14.00 -12.17
N LEU A 484 -9.70 13.11 -12.49
CA LEU A 484 -10.23 12.90 -13.84
C LEU A 484 -11.73 13.17 -13.85
N PHE A 485 -12.27 13.69 -14.95
CA PHE A 485 -13.72 13.88 -15.11
C PHE A 485 -14.27 13.01 -16.23
N ASP A 486 -15.33 12.28 -15.90
CA ASP A 486 -16.18 11.56 -16.85
C ASP A 486 -17.51 12.30 -17.01
N PRO A 487 -17.68 13.05 -18.11
CA PRO A 487 -18.90 13.80 -18.38
C PRO A 487 -20.11 12.89 -18.66
N GLY A 488 -19.90 11.63 -19.06
CA GLY A 488 -20.97 10.68 -19.34
C GLY A 488 -21.67 10.19 -18.08
N ARG A 489 -20.95 10.10 -16.96
CA ARG A 489 -21.47 9.61 -15.67
C ARG A 489 -21.65 10.70 -14.61
N ASP A 490 -21.29 11.95 -14.91
CA ASP A 490 -21.20 13.03 -13.93
C ASP A 490 -20.33 12.65 -12.72
N GLN A 491 -19.17 12.06 -13.01
CA GLN A 491 -18.26 11.50 -12.01
C GLN A 491 -16.86 12.07 -12.14
N LEU A 492 -16.26 12.34 -10.99
CA LEU A 492 -14.84 12.60 -10.82
C LEU A 492 -14.19 11.35 -10.24
N TYR A 493 -12.99 11.02 -10.71
CA TYR A 493 -12.19 9.94 -10.16
C TYR A 493 -10.88 10.48 -9.60
N THR A 494 -10.57 10.07 -8.38
CA THR A 494 -9.24 10.24 -7.79
C THR A 494 -8.75 8.86 -7.34
N TRP A 495 -7.49 8.55 -7.62
CA TRP A 495 -6.91 7.27 -7.25
C TRP A 495 -5.63 7.53 -6.48
N SER A 496 -5.56 7.01 -5.25
CA SER A 496 -4.45 7.27 -4.32
C SER A 496 -4.22 8.77 -4.07
N GLY A 497 -2.97 9.16 -3.86
CA GLY A 497 -2.47 10.52 -3.74
C GLY A 497 -0.94 10.50 -3.83
N GLY A 498 -0.33 11.68 -3.91
CA GLY A 498 1.12 11.79 -3.76
C GLY A 498 1.54 11.60 -2.29
N HIS A 499 2.80 11.24 -2.11
CA HIS A 499 3.33 10.73 -0.85
C HIS A 499 2.49 9.57 -0.26
N CYS A 500 1.72 8.82 -1.06
CA CYS A 500 0.85 7.73 -0.59
C CYS A 500 -0.10 8.17 0.55
N ALA A 501 -0.73 9.34 0.40
CA ALA A 501 -1.65 9.88 1.40
C ALA A 501 -2.80 8.91 1.73
N ASP A 502 -3.39 8.33 0.69
CA ASP A 502 -4.16 7.09 0.74
C ASP A 502 -3.35 6.00 0.01
N PRO A 503 -2.84 4.99 0.74
CA PRO A 503 -2.04 3.92 0.16
C PRO A 503 -2.87 2.83 -0.52
N SER A 504 -4.19 3.02 -0.71
CA SER A 504 -5.09 2.00 -1.26
C SER A 504 -5.40 2.02 -2.76
N ASP A 505 -5.51 0.81 -3.32
CA ASP A 505 -5.85 0.55 -4.72
C ASP A 505 -7.23 1.11 -5.13
N ALA A 506 -8.06 1.51 -4.16
CA ALA A 506 -9.39 2.05 -4.36
C ALA A 506 -9.39 3.35 -5.18
N VAL A 507 -10.19 3.34 -6.25
CA VAL A 507 -10.52 4.54 -7.03
C VAL A 507 -11.71 5.22 -6.35
N HIS A 508 -11.46 6.37 -5.74
CA HIS A 508 -12.49 7.21 -5.13
C HIS A 508 -13.27 7.92 -6.22
N THR A 509 -14.59 7.71 -6.22
CA THR A 509 -15.50 8.28 -7.21
C THR A 509 -16.39 9.32 -6.56
N TYR A 510 -16.37 10.56 -7.04
CA TYR A 510 -17.26 11.63 -6.60
C TYR A 510 -18.29 11.94 -7.67
N HIS A 511 -19.57 11.78 -7.34
CA HIS A 511 -20.66 12.12 -8.23
C HIS A 511 -21.05 13.59 -8.05
N VAL A 512 -20.63 14.43 -8.99
CA VAL A 512 -20.76 15.90 -8.90
C VAL A 512 -22.22 16.35 -8.83
N ALA A 513 -23.13 15.60 -9.46
CA ALA A 513 -24.54 15.97 -9.52
C ALA A 513 -25.28 15.77 -8.19
N ILE A 514 -24.73 14.99 -7.25
CA ILE A 514 -25.43 14.65 -5.99
C ILE A 514 -24.54 14.78 -4.77
N ASN A 515 -23.37 15.43 -4.92
CA ASN A 515 -22.38 15.64 -3.85
C ASN A 515 -22.11 14.37 -3.03
N ARG A 516 -21.66 13.29 -3.69
CA ARG A 516 -21.50 11.98 -3.04
C ARG A 516 -20.24 11.26 -3.46
N TRP A 517 -19.47 10.77 -2.50
CA TRP A 517 -18.35 9.85 -2.72
C TRP A 517 -18.79 8.39 -2.70
N SER A 518 -18.03 7.54 -3.38
CA SER A 518 -18.16 6.09 -3.32
C SER A 518 -16.86 5.40 -3.76
N ILE A 519 -16.72 4.12 -3.41
CA ILE A 519 -15.70 3.19 -3.92
C ILE A 519 -16.38 1.90 -4.38
N GLY A 520 -15.79 1.18 -5.33
CA GLY A 520 -16.39 -0.03 -5.91
C GLY A 520 -16.17 -1.33 -5.15
N TYR A 521 -15.16 -1.39 -4.28
CA TYR A 521 -14.73 -2.61 -3.59
C TYR A 521 -14.01 -2.27 -2.28
N ILE A 522 -13.80 -3.30 -1.43
CA ILE A 522 -12.98 -3.16 -0.22
C ILE A 522 -11.55 -2.82 -0.62
N ALA A 523 -11.05 -1.70 -0.12
CA ALA A 523 -9.74 -1.19 -0.50
C ALA A 523 -8.61 -2.13 -0.02
N GLY A 524 -7.56 -2.24 -0.83
CA GLY A 524 -6.37 -3.05 -0.56
C GLY A 524 -5.05 -2.36 -0.89
N GLY A 525 -3.94 -3.01 -0.55
CA GLY A 525 -2.58 -2.56 -0.81
C GLY A 525 -1.53 -3.36 -0.04
N ILE A 526 -0.36 -3.58 -0.66
CA ILE A 526 0.78 -4.32 -0.11
C ILE A 526 2.10 -3.62 -0.47
N GLY A 527 2.36 -3.47 -1.77
CA GLY A 527 3.66 -3.18 -2.35
C GLY A 527 3.54 -2.87 -3.83
N LYS A 528 4.43 -2.02 -4.38
CA LYS A 528 4.33 -1.55 -5.77
C LYS A 528 4.27 -2.72 -6.78
N GLY A 529 3.32 -2.66 -7.71
CA GLY A 529 3.09 -3.67 -8.75
C GLY A 529 1.62 -4.05 -8.84
N THR A 530 1.34 -5.32 -9.10
CA THR A 530 -0.02 -5.90 -9.11
C THR A 530 -0.23 -6.74 -7.85
N LEU A 531 -1.36 -6.53 -7.17
CA LEU A 531 -1.80 -7.19 -5.94
C LEU A 531 -2.27 -8.64 -6.18
N PHE A 532 -2.51 -9.40 -5.12
CA PHE A 532 -3.08 -10.76 -5.22
C PHE A 532 -4.48 -10.79 -5.83
N THR A 533 -5.20 -9.67 -5.74
CA THR A 533 -6.50 -9.44 -6.39
C THR A 533 -6.39 -9.21 -7.90
N GLY A 534 -5.19 -8.97 -8.43
CA GLY A 534 -4.97 -8.54 -9.82
C GLY A 534 -5.07 -7.02 -10.03
N ARG A 535 -5.38 -6.25 -8.98
CA ARG A 535 -5.45 -4.79 -9.02
C ARG A 535 -4.06 -4.15 -8.91
N PRO A 536 -3.82 -2.97 -9.49
CA PRO A 536 -2.58 -2.24 -9.26
C PRO A 536 -2.49 -1.75 -7.81
N ASP A 537 -1.35 -1.95 -7.17
CA ASP A 537 -1.03 -1.31 -5.88
C ASP A 537 -0.84 0.20 -6.06
N CYS A 538 -1.03 1.00 -5.00
CA CYS A 538 -0.90 2.45 -5.12
C CYS A 538 0.09 3.11 -4.14
N LEU A 539 1.17 2.41 -3.74
CA LEU A 539 2.38 3.05 -3.17
C LEU A 539 3.13 3.95 -4.19
N ASN A 540 2.37 4.55 -5.09
CA ASN A 540 2.72 4.83 -6.44
C ASN A 540 2.39 6.26 -6.83
N HIS A 541 2.36 7.16 -5.82
CA HIS A 541 2.29 8.62 -5.92
C HIS A 541 1.72 9.10 -7.26
N THR A 542 0.39 9.16 -7.34
CA THR A 542 -0.35 9.25 -8.60
C THR A 542 -0.35 10.68 -9.19
N TYR A 543 0.83 11.14 -9.61
CA TYR A 543 1.10 12.49 -10.12
C TYR A 543 0.81 12.64 -11.62
N LYS A 544 -0.46 12.70 -12.00
CA LYS A 544 -0.92 12.80 -13.39
C LYS A 544 -0.38 11.68 -14.27
N ASN A 545 -0.29 10.48 -13.70
CA ASN A 545 0.28 9.28 -14.34
C ASN A 545 -0.79 8.25 -14.77
N PHE A 546 -2.06 8.66 -14.75
CA PHE A 546 -3.21 7.92 -15.28
C PHE A 546 -4.17 8.92 -15.94
N ALA A 547 -5.03 8.46 -16.84
CA ALA A 547 -5.94 9.34 -17.56
C ALA A 547 -7.25 8.64 -17.98
N PHE A 548 -8.30 9.43 -18.12
CA PHE A 548 -9.57 8.99 -18.68
C PHE A 548 -9.47 8.94 -20.20
N ASP A 549 -9.85 7.82 -20.80
CA ASP A 549 -9.96 7.65 -22.25
C ASP A 549 -11.38 8.04 -22.71
N PRO A 550 -11.57 9.23 -23.30
CA PRO A 550 -12.90 9.67 -23.71
C PRO A 550 -13.50 8.81 -24.84
N ALA A 551 -12.69 8.03 -25.57
CA ALA A 551 -13.18 7.19 -26.66
C ALA A 551 -13.82 5.87 -26.17
N THR A 552 -13.46 5.41 -24.97
CA THR A 552 -13.95 4.16 -24.39
C THR A 552 -14.70 4.35 -23.07
N GLY A 553 -14.54 5.49 -22.40
CA GLY A 553 -15.07 5.72 -21.06
C GLY A 553 -14.31 4.98 -19.96
N LEU A 554 -13.11 4.47 -20.25
CA LEU A 554 -12.26 3.74 -19.32
C LEU A 554 -11.16 4.63 -18.76
N ILE A 555 -10.54 4.23 -17.66
CA ILE A 555 -9.37 4.91 -17.09
C ILE A 555 -8.14 4.03 -17.31
N VAL A 556 -7.10 4.59 -17.90
CA VAL A 556 -5.84 3.91 -18.22
C VAL A 556 -4.77 4.33 -17.22
N ALA A 557 -4.13 3.35 -16.59
CA ALA A 557 -3.05 3.55 -15.62
C ALA A 557 -1.84 2.68 -15.97
N PRO A 558 -0.82 3.21 -16.68
CA PRO A 558 0.47 2.54 -16.75
C PRO A 558 1.03 2.35 -15.33
N HIS A 559 1.75 1.25 -15.11
CA HIS A 559 2.21 0.84 -13.79
C HIS A 559 3.51 0.04 -13.86
N GLN A 560 4.11 -0.26 -12.70
CA GLN A 560 5.37 -1.00 -12.62
C GLN A 560 5.27 -2.43 -13.20
N ALA A 561 4.10 -3.06 -13.08
CA ALA A 561 3.86 -4.41 -13.57
C ALA A 561 3.37 -4.46 -15.03
N GLY A 562 2.87 -3.33 -15.55
CA GLY A 562 2.20 -3.23 -16.84
C GLY A 562 1.12 -2.16 -16.79
N THR A 563 0.29 -2.09 -17.82
CA THR A 563 -0.82 -1.12 -17.88
C THR A 563 -2.11 -1.74 -17.40
N HIS A 564 -2.73 -1.12 -16.40
CA HIS A 564 -4.04 -1.51 -15.87
C HIS A 564 -5.12 -0.59 -16.42
N VAL A 565 -6.34 -1.11 -16.55
CA VAL A 565 -7.50 -0.35 -17.01
C VAL A 565 -8.64 -0.53 -16.02
N TYR A 566 -9.13 0.60 -15.49
CA TYR A 566 -10.29 0.67 -14.63
C TYR A 566 -11.54 0.96 -15.46
N ASP A 567 -12.58 0.20 -15.19
CA ASP A 567 -13.89 0.30 -15.82
C ASP A 567 -14.88 0.92 -14.83
N PRO A 568 -15.33 2.16 -15.08
CA PRO A 568 -16.29 2.82 -14.19
C PRO A 568 -17.64 2.12 -14.05
N ASP A 569 -18.09 1.33 -15.02
CA ASP A 569 -19.36 0.60 -14.92
C ASP A 569 -19.21 -0.63 -14.02
N ALA A 570 -18.06 -1.32 -14.12
CA ALA A 570 -17.72 -2.39 -13.19
C ALA A 570 -17.31 -1.86 -11.81
N ARG A 571 -16.91 -0.59 -11.73
CA ARG A 571 -16.29 0.06 -10.58
C ARG A 571 -15.04 -0.68 -10.09
N ASP A 572 -14.30 -1.28 -11.03
CA ASP A 572 -13.14 -2.12 -10.75
C ASP A 572 -12.10 -2.09 -11.88
N TRP A 573 -10.89 -2.57 -11.58
CA TRP A 573 -9.83 -2.82 -12.54
C TRP A 573 -10.12 -4.13 -13.29
N THR A 574 -10.55 -4.03 -14.54
CA THR A 574 -11.04 -5.19 -15.32
C THR A 574 -10.07 -5.68 -16.37
N ARG A 575 -9.02 -4.91 -16.70
CA ARG A 575 -8.04 -5.30 -17.73
C ARG A 575 -6.62 -4.98 -17.31
N PHE A 576 -5.70 -5.80 -17.79
CA PHE A 576 -4.27 -5.68 -17.57
C PHE A 576 -3.51 -6.11 -18.82
N THR A 577 -2.42 -5.43 -19.13
CA THR A 577 -1.45 -5.88 -20.13
C THR A 577 -0.03 -5.71 -19.61
N ARG A 578 0.78 -6.76 -19.75
CA ARG A 578 2.21 -6.75 -19.46
C ARG A 578 3.05 -6.13 -20.59
N GLU A 579 2.43 -5.88 -21.75
CA GLU A 579 3.07 -5.35 -22.96
C GLU A 579 3.23 -3.82 -22.90
N GLN A 580 3.93 -3.34 -21.87
CA GLN A 580 4.30 -1.93 -21.71
C GLN A 580 5.74 -1.74 -22.19
N PRO A 581 5.99 -0.95 -23.25
CA PRO A 581 7.31 -0.86 -23.87
C PRO A 581 8.31 -0.02 -23.06
N PHE A 582 7.89 0.58 -21.94
CA PHE A 582 8.68 1.47 -21.09
C PHE A 582 8.61 1.06 -19.61
N GLY A 583 9.63 1.46 -18.85
CA GLY A 583 9.61 1.35 -17.39
C GLY A 583 8.72 2.42 -16.80
N TYR A 584 7.87 2.05 -15.85
CA TYR A 584 7.03 3.03 -15.16
C TYR A 584 7.83 3.76 -14.07
N GLU A 585 7.87 5.08 -14.17
CA GLU A 585 8.48 5.96 -13.18
C GLU A 585 7.40 6.86 -12.58
N THR A 586 7.14 6.69 -11.29
CA THR A 586 6.03 7.33 -10.59
C THR A 586 6.02 8.85 -10.70
N TYR A 587 7.21 9.47 -10.71
CA TYR A 587 7.36 10.93 -10.67
C TYR A 587 7.35 11.57 -12.06
N THR A 588 7.78 10.86 -13.09
CA THR A 588 8.07 11.45 -14.41
C THR A 588 7.21 10.88 -15.54
N THR A 589 6.40 9.86 -15.26
CA THR A 589 5.36 9.39 -16.19
C THR A 589 4.17 10.33 -16.12
N LYS A 590 3.81 10.96 -17.25
CA LYS A 590 2.62 11.82 -17.37
C LYS A 590 1.66 11.24 -18.39
N CYS A 591 0.36 11.28 -18.10
CA CYS A 591 -0.70 10.78 -18.94
C CYS A 591 -1.75 11.86 -19.22
N VAL A 592 -2.35 11.81 -20.42
CA VAL A 592 -3.49 12.66 -20.78
C VAL A 592 -4.42 11.90 -21.74
N GLY A 593 -5.72 12.08 -21.55
CA GLY A 593 -6.73 11.53 -22.45
C GLY A 593 -6.89 12.38 -23.71
N THR A 594 -7.06 11.72 -24.86
CA THR A 594 -7.36 12.34 -26.14
C THR A 594 -8.44 11.53 -26.86
N PRO A 595 -9.11 12.07 -27.90
CA PRO A 595 -10.04 11.28 -28.71
C PRO A 595 -9.41 10.05 -29.41
N ARG A 596 -8.08 9.98 -29.49
CA ARG A 596 -7.33 8.85 -30.08
C ARG A 596 -6.98 7.76 -29.05
N GLY A 597 -7.16 8.03 -27.76
CA GLY A 597 -6.70 7.19 -26.65
C GLY A 597 -5.86 7.98 -25.64
N VAL A 598 -5.14 7.28 -24.77
CA VAL A 598 -4.34 7.90 -23.70
C VAL A 598 -2.89 8.05 -24.13
N VAL A 599 -2.38 9.28 -24.13
CA VAL A 599 -0.97 9.55 -24.41
C VAL A 599 -0.17 9.49 -23.11
N ALA A 600 0.97 8.79 -23.13
CA ALA A 600 1.98 8.84 -22.10
C ALA A 600 3.24 9.56 -22.58
N TRP A 601 3.78 10.41 -21.73
CA TRP A 601 5.11 10.99 -21.84
C TRP A 601 5.92 10.55 -20.63
N THR A 602 7.00 9.79 -20.88
CA THR A 602 7.95 9.37 -19.86
C THR A 602 9.28 10.04 -20.17
N GLY A 603 9.76 10.88 -19.25
CA GLY A 603 10.80 11.86 -19.61
C GLY A 603 12.03 11.91 -18.71
N GLY A 604 12.18 11.13 -17.65
CA GLY A 604 13.36 11.31 -16.80
C GLY A 604 13.56 10.25 -15.72
N SER A 605 14.82 9.98 -15.40
CA SER A 605 15.23 9.05 -14.35
C SER A 605 15.41 9.79 -13.02
N MET A 606 14.47 9.64 -12.09
CA MET A 606 14.68 10.05 -10.69
C MET A 606 14.91 8.83 -9.80
N GLU A 607 14.17 7.73 -10.03
CA GLU A 607 14.39 6.47 -9.34
C GLU A 607 15.13 5.44 -10.22
N GLY A 608 16.21 5.83 -10.92
CA GLY A 608 17.24 4.87 -11.41
C GLY A 608 16.69 3.75 -12.30
N THR A 609 15.52 3.99 -12.87
CA THR A 609 14.90 3.21 -13.93
C THR A 609 15.79 3.33 -15.17
N ARG A 610 16.21 2.17 -15.68
CA ARG A 610 17.16 2.05 -16.81
C ARG A 610 16.44 2.10 -18.15
N THR A 611 15.49 3.03 -18.35
CA THR A 611 14.64 3.00 -19.54
C THR A 611 14.70 4.29 -20.32
N GLU A 612 14.81 4.13 -21.63
CA GLU A 612 14.67 5.23 -22.57
C GLU A 612 13.31 5.92 -22.40
N PRO A 613 13.26 7.25 -22.56
CA PRO A 613 12.01 8.00 -22.67
C PRO A 613 11.06 7.37 -23.68
N PHE A 614 9.77 7.38 -23.37
CA PHE A 614 8.72 6.91 -24.25
C PHE A 614 7.67 8.01 -24.41
N PHE A 615 7.27 8.22 -25.66
CA PHE A 615 6.16 9.08 -26.01
C PHE A 615 5.25 8.32 -26.96
N GLY A 616 4.04 8.02 -26.52
CA GLY A 616 3.18 7.13 -27.25
C GLY A 616 1.75 7.12 -26.76
N LEU A 617 0.91 6.45 -27.53
CA LEU A 617 -0.53 6.35 -27.37
C LEU A 617 -0.89 4.92 -26.95
N PHE A 618 -1.76 4.81 -25.95
CA PHE A 618 -2.42 3.58 -25.57
C PHE A 618 -3.84 3.54 -26.12
N ASP A 619 -4.17 2.46 -26.82
CA ASP A 619 -5.52 2.13 -27.25
C ASP A 619 -6.14 1.13 -26.27
N ALA A 620 -7.13 1.58 -25.49
CA ALA A 620 -7.80 0.76 -24.48
C ALA A 620 -8.72 -0.33 -25.08
N LYS A 621 -9.06 -0.26 -26.37
CA LYS A 621 -9.83 -1.31 -27.06
C LYS A 621 -8.94 -2.50 -27.41
N THR A 622 -7.72 -2.23 -27.89
CA THR A 622 -6.76 -3.27 -28.30
C THR A 622 -5.74 -3.62 -27.21
N MET A 623 -5.67 -2.84 -26.13
CA MET A 623 -4.72 -2.98 -25.02
C MET A 623 -3.26 -2.88 -25.48
N LYS A 624 -2.97 -1.99 -26.43
CA LYS A 624 -1.64 -1.85 -27.04
C LYS A 624 -1.11 -0.43 -26.97
N TRP A 625 0.20 -0.34 -26.74
CA TRP A 625 0.98 0.88 -26.86
C TRP A 625 1.55 1.02 -28.27
N THR A 626 1.42 2.21 -28.86
CA THR A 626 2.05 2.60 -30.13
C THR A 626 2.87 3.87 -29.91
N ALA A 627 4.14 3.86 -30.33
CA ALA A 627 4.97 5.07 -30.29
C ALA A 627 4.38 6.15 -31.21
N LEU A 628 4.31 7.39 -30.72
CA LEU A 628 3.89 8.52 -31.53
C LEU A 628 5.08 9.04 -32.36
N PRO A 629 4.87 9.49 -33.61
CA PRO A 629 5.94 10.09 -34.40
C PRO A 629 6.38 11.40 -33.76
N VAL A 630 7.70 11.60 -33.64
CA VAL A 630 8.31 12.80 -33.05
C VAL A 630 9.31 13.40 -34.02
N LYS A 631 9.07 14.64 -34.45
CA LYS A 631 10.00 15.48 -35.23
C LYS A 631 10.39 16.68 -34.38
N GLY A 632 11.60 16.64 -33.82
CA GLY A 632 12.08 17.63 -32.84
C GLY A 632 12.51 16.96 -31.55
N ASN A 633 12.68 17.75 -30.49
CA ASN A 633 13.16 17.27 -29.20
C ASN A 633 12.04 17.28 -28.16
N LEU A 634 11.77 16.12 -27.57
CA LEU A 634 10.94 16.05 -26.37
C LEU A 634 11.77 16.40 -25.13
N PRO A 635 11.23 17.22 -24.22
CA PRO A 635 11.92 17.57 -23.01
C PRO A 635 12.01 16.36 -22.07
N LYS A 636 13.00 16.41 -21.19
CA LYS A 636 13.04 15.49 -20.06
C LYS A 636 12.05 15.97 -18.99
N ALA A 637 11.26 15.05 -18.46
CA ALA A 637 10.36 15.32 -17.35
C ALA A 637 11.18 15.50 -16.06
N VAL A 638 10.92 16.60 -15.38
CA VAL A 638 11.34 16.95 -14.04
C VAL A 638 10.49 16.20 -13.01
N HIS A 639 11.08 15.96 -11.85
CA HIS A 639 10.51 15.15 -10.78
C HIS A 639 9.11 15.60 -10.30
N GLY A 640 8.13 14.69 -10.28
CA GLY A 640 6.99 14.76 -9.36
C GLY A 640 5.91 15.74 -9.82
N ASP A 641 5.74 16.83 -9.07
CA ASP A 641 4.75 17.88 -9.27
C ASP A 641 5.16 18.97 -10.27
N GLU A 642 6.19 18.71 -11.07
CA GLU A 642 6.89 19.75 -11.81
C GLU A 642 6.43 19.91 -13.27
N ASP A 643 6.04 18.84 -13.97
CA ASP A 643 5.62 18.96 -15.39
C ASP A 643 4.14 18.67 -15.61
N GLY A 644 3.60 19.35 -16.60
CA GLY A 644 2.22 19.22 -17.06
C GLY A 644 2.12 18.74 -18.50
N MET A 645 1.01 18.09 -18.79
CA MET A 645 0.60 17.78 -20.16
C MET A 645 -0.89 18.11 -20.31
N THR A 646 -1.25 18.83 -21.36
CA THR A 646 -2.63 19.30 -21.59
C THR A 646 -3.06 19.01 -23.02
N TRP A 647 -4.27 18.49 -23.18
CA TRP A 647 -4.92 18.33 -24.48
C TRP A 647 -5.68 19.60 -24.87
N ASP A 648 -5.38 20.15 -26.05
CA ASP A 648 -6.14 21.21 -26.70
C ASP A 648 -6.98 20.62 -27.85
N PRO A 649 -8.30 20.40 -27.64
CA PRO A 649 -9.18 19.85 -28.67
C PRO A 649 -9.45 20.83 -29.83
N LYS A 650 -9.28 22.14 -29.62
CA LYS A 650 -9.54 23.16 -30.65
C LYS A 650 -8.45 23.14 -31.72
N ARG A 651 -7.20 22.93 -31.30
CA ARG A 651 -6.02 22.94 -32.18
C ARG A 651 -5.47 21.54 -32.49
N ASN A 652 -6.05 20.48 -31.91
CA ASN A 652 -5.60 19.10 -32.08
C ASN A 652 -4.12 18.91 -31.70
N VAL A 653 -3.70 19.50 -30.57
CA VAL A 653 -2.30 19.52 -30.10
C VAL A 653 -2.20 19.17 -28.62
N LEU A 654 -1.01 18.75 -28.19
CA LEU A 654 -0.65 18.70 -26.78
C LEU A 654 0.24 19.89 -26.41
N TYR A 655 -0.03 20.48 -25.26
CA TYR A 655 0.90 21.37 -24.58
C TYR A 655 1.68 20.58 -23.53
N LEU A 656 3.00 20.60 -23.64
CA LEU A 656 3.94 20.08 -22.65
C LEU A 656 4.50 21.28 -21.89
N HIS A 657 4.23 21.31 -20.59
CA HIS A 657 4.68 22.36 -19.71
C HIS A 657 5.85 21.83 -18.89
N SER A 658 7.01 22.46 -19.00
CA SER A 658 8.22 22.04 -18.31
C SER A 658 8.50 22.87 -17.06
N SER A 659 9.15 22.26 -16.09
CA SER A 659 9.91 22.98 -15.07
C SER A 659 11.38 23.09 -15.47
N LYS A 660 12.08 24.13 -14.97
CA LYS A 660 13.55 24.25 -15.09
C LYS A 660 14.24 23.29 -14.12
N THR A 661 13.76 23.26 -12.88
CA THR A 661 14.22 22.39 -11.80
C THR A 661 13.06 22.12 -10.85
N TYR A 662 13.23 21.17 -9.92
CA TYR A 662 12.29 21.04 -8.80
C TYR A 662 12.13 22.39 -8.11
N GLY A 663 10.90 22.82 -7.90
CA GLY A 663 10.59 24.10 -7.29
C GLY A 663 10.28 25.24 -8.27
N LYS A 664 10.68 25.12 -9.55
CA LYS A 664 10.87 26.28 -10.44
C LYS A 664 10.34 26.02 -11.85
N MET A 665 9.25 26.70 -12.19
CA MET A 665 8.65 26.67 -13.52
C MET A 665 9.56 27.31 -14.57
N SER A 666 9.53 26.81 -15.81
CA SER A 666 10.38 27.37 -16.87
C SER A 666 9.78 28.53 -17.65
N GLY A 667 8.47 28.75 -17.58
CA GLY A 667 7.75 29.65 -18.49
C GLY A 667 7.67 29.13 -19.94
N GLU A 668 8.59 28.29 -20.38
CA GLU A 668 8.52 27.62 -21.68
C GLU A 668 7.32 26.67 -21.82
N VAL A 669 6.78 26.61 -23.04
CA VAL A 669 5.71 25.69 -23.44
C VAL A 669 6.12 25.04 -24.75
N LEU A 670 6.06 23.71 -24.81
CA LEU A 670 6.22 22.98 -26.07
C LEU A 670 4.86 22.53 -26.59
N ARG A 671 4.73 22.54 -27.90
CA ARG A 671 3.56 22.07 -28.63
C ARG A 671 3.93 20.78 -29.36
N TYR A 672 3.10 19.75 -29.20
CA TYR A 672 3.11 18.57 -30.05
C TYR A 672 1.89 18.59 -30.97
N ASP A 673 2.13 18.53 -32.28
CA ASP A 673 1.10 18.50 -33.31
C ASP A 673 0.85 17.07 -33.79
N PHE A 674 -0.39 16.59 -33.62
CA PHE A 674 -0.77 15.20 -33.90
C PHE A 674 -0.79 14.83 -35.39
N GLU A 675 -0.86 15.80 -36.30
CA GLU A 675 -0.90 15.54 -37.74
C GLU A 675 0.51 15.43 -38.31
N SER A 676 1.38 16.36 -37.93
CA SER A 676 2.75 16.44 -38.45
C SER A 676 3.76 15.62 -37.65
N GLY A 677 3.46 15.34 -36.38
CA GLY A 677 4.40 14.80 -35.38
C GLY A 677 5.43 15.83 -34.90
N ALA A 678 5.27 17.11 -35.23
CA ALA A 678 6.22 18.16 -34.85
C ALA A 678 6.15 18.45 -33.35
N VAL A 679 7.33 18.58 -32.72
CA VAL A 679 7.49 19.09 -31.36
C VAL A 679 8.23 20.43 -31.43
N GLU A 680 7.55 21.52 -31.09
CA GLU A 680 8.05 22.87 -31.27
C GLU A 680 7.94 23.70 -29.98
N PRO A 681 9.00 24.43 -29.58
CA PRO A 681 8.90 25.40 -28.50
C PRO A 681 8.09 26.61 -28.96
N LEU A 682 7.05 26.98 -28.20
CA LEU A 682 6.20 28.12 -28.53
C LEU A 682 6.84 29.45 -28.14
N LYS A 683 7.76 29.47 -27.16
CA LYS A 683 8.41 30.67 -26.63
C LYS A 683 7.38 31.76 -26.28
N PRO A 684 6.63 31.61 -25.18
CA PRO A 684 5.65 32.61 -24.77
C PRO A 684 6.26 34.01 -24.70
N ARG A 685 5.47 35.06 -24.93
CA ARG A 685 5.99 36.45 -24.98
C ARG A 685 6.58 36.95 -23.65
N ASN A 686 6.09 36.42 -22.53
CA ASN A 686 6.39 36.86 -21.17
C ASN A 686 6.64 35.67 -20.22
N PRO A 687 7.62 34.78 -20.50
CA PRO A 687 7.86 33.58 -19.70
C PRO A 687 8.20 33.91 -18.24
N GLU A 688 8.86 35.04 -18.00
CA GLU A 688 9.30 35.51 -16.68
C GLU A 688 8.15 35.69 -15.68
N MET A 689 6.92 35.89 -16.16
CA MET A 689 5.74 36.05 -15.31
C MET A 689 5.57 34.88 -14.33
N VAL A 690 5.83 33.65 -14.80
CA VAL A 690 5.65 32.43 -13.99
C VAL A 690 6.96 31.90 -13.43
N GLU A 691 8.11 32.44 -13.85
CA GLU A 691 9.42 32.07 -13.32
C GLU A 691 9.68 32.61 -11.90
N VAL A 692 8.99 33.69 -11.50
CA VAL A 692 9.17 34.36 -10.20
C VAL A 692 8.35 33.73 -9.06
N GLY A 693 7.46 32.79 -9.37
CA GLY A 693 6.56 32.19 -8.38
C GLY A 693 7.16 31.02 -7.62
N GLU A 694 7.46 31.21 -6.33
CA GLU A 694 7.58 30.06 -5.43
C GLU A 694 6.23 29.30 -5.42
N HIS A 695 6.28 27.98 -5.64
CA HIS A 695 5.12 27.07 -5.61
C HIS A 695 4.11 27.15 -6.78
N VAL A 696 4.42 27.81 -7.91
CA VAL A 696 3.65 27.64 -9.16
C VAL A 696 4.14 26.40 -9.90
N ARG A 697 3.23 25.48 -10.23
CA ARG A 697 3.53 24.18 -10.84
C ARG A 697 2.54 23.86 -11.96
N PRO A 698 3.01 23.44 -13.14
CA PRO A 698 2.13 23.09 -14.23
C PRO A 698 1.61 21.64 -14.19
N ARG A 699 1.86 20.84 -13.13
CA ARG A 699 1.37 19.44 -13.10
C ARG A 699 -0.12 19.36 -13.41
N GLU A 700 -0.92 20.05 -12.62
CA GLU A 700 -2.37 20.07 -12.80
C GLU A 700 -2.75 21.18 -13.77
N THR A 701 -3.09 20.82 -15.00
CA THR A 701 -3.47 21.74 -16.08
C THR A 701 -4.75 21.29 -16.75
N CYS A 702 -5.58 22.26 -17.12
CA CYS A 702 -6.87 22.02 -17.77
C CYS A 702 -7.09 23.03 -18.89
N TYR A 703 -7.38 22.57 -20.11
CA TYR A 703 -7.83 23.46 -21.18
C TYR A 703 -9.28 23.88 -20.93
N VAL A 704 -9.54 25.19 -20.97
CA VAL A 704 -10.85 25.79 -20.67
C VAL A 704 -11.40 26.41 -21.96
N PRO A 705 -12.29 25.70 -22.70
CA PRO A 705 -12.73 26.14 -24.01
C PRO A 705 -13.35 27.55 -24.08
N PRO A 706 -14.17 27.99 -23.10
CA PRO A 706 -14.73 29.35 -23.13
C PRO A 706 -13.70 30.48 -23.05
N LEU A 707 -12.48 30.21 -22.52
CA LEU A 707 -11.38 31.18 -22.50
C LEU A 707 -10.41 31.01 -23.66
N ASP A 708 -10.38 29.82 -24.26
CA ASP A 708 -9.29 29.39 -25.15
C ASP A 708 -7.91 29.46 -24.46
N MET A 709 -7.86 29.02 -23.19
CA MET A 709 -6.67 29.07 -22.33
C MET A 709 -6.45 27.75 -21.59
N VAL A 710 -5.21 27.50 -21.18
CA VAL A 710 -4.85 26.42 -20.26
C VAL A 710 -4.72 26.99 -18.84
N LEU A 711 -5.61 26.57 -17.95
CA LEU A 711 -5.59 26.93 -16.53
C LEU A 711 -4.60 26.05 -15.77
N LEU A 712 -3.86 26.64 -14.82
CA LEU A 712 -2.98 25.89 -13.89
C LEU A 712 -3.68 25.71 -12.55
N GLY A 713 -3.93 24.47 -12.13
CA GLY A 713 -4.49 24.18 -10.81
C GLY A 713 -3.59 24.66 -9.67
N ILE A 714 -2.32 24.27 -9.71
CA ILE A 714 -1.31 24.66 -8.71
C ILE A 714 -0.62 25.96 -9.18
N GLY A 715 -1.40 27.01 -9.43
CA GLY A 715 -0.90 28.23 -10.05
C GLY A 715 -1.63 29.47 -9.62
N PHE A 716 -1.23 30.05 -8.48
CA PHE A 716 -1.68 31.37 -8.06
C PHE A 716 -0.46 32.28 -7.85
N LEU A 717 -0.51 33.47 -8.43
CA LEU A 717 0.53 34.51 -8.31
C LEU A 717 -0.11 35.81 -7.86
N ASN A 718 0.39 36.37 -6.75
CA ASN A 718 -0.16 37.57 -6.11
C ASN A 718 -1.70 37.49 -5.98
N ASN A 719 -2.16 36.39 -5.39
CA ASN A 719 -3.58 36.09 -5.18
C ASN A 719 -4.46 35.99 -6.44
N LYS A 720 -3.88 35.86 -7.65
CA LYS A 720 -4.63 35.67 -8.90
C LYS A 720 -4.29 34.33 -9.55
N GLN A 721 -5.30 33.69 -10.12
CA GLN A 721 -5.19 32.42 -10.83
C GLN A 721 -4.36 32.57 -12.12
N VAL A 722 -3.40 31.67 -12.35
CA VAL A 722 -2.53 31.68 -13.54
C VAL A 722 -3.13 30.84 -14.66
N ALA A 723 -2.99 31.33 -15.90
CA ALA A 723 -3.34 30.61 -17.13
C ALA A 723 -2.35 30.91 -18.27
N TYR A 724 -2.31 30.03 -19.26
CA TYR A 724 -1.61 30.21 -20.53
C TYR A 724 -2.63 30.50 -21.64
N ASP A 725 -2.53 31.67 -22.26
CA ASP A 725 -3.33 32.08 -23.42
C ASP A 725 -2.71 31.49 -24.69
N ALA A 726 -3.23 30.33 -25.08
CA ALA A 726 -2.76 29.57 -26.23
C ALA A 726 -2.95 30.33 -27.57
N ALA A 727 -3.97 31.17 -27.67
CA ALA A 727 -4.25 31.94 -28.87
C ALA A 727 -3.24 33.08 -29.08
N ARG A 728 -2.80 33.71 -27.99
CA ARG A 728 -1.87 34.84 -28.02
C ARG A 728 -0.45 34.49 -27.57
N ASN A 729 -0.19 33.22 -27.26
CA ASN A 729 1.09 32.69 -26.83
C ASN A 729 1.72 33.51 -25.68
N ARG A 730 1.01 33.63 -24.56
CA ARG A 730 1.44 34.42 -23.39
C ARG A 730 0.91 33.83 -22.09
N TRP A 731 1.61 34.09 -20.99
CA TRP A 731 1.11 33.83 -19.64
C TRP A 731 0.25 35.00 -19.15
N VAL A 732 -0.83 34.69 -18.43
CA VAL A 732 -1.76 35.68 -17.90
C VAL A 732 -2.18 35.33 -16.47
N ARG A 733 -2.58 36.34 -15.71
CA ARG A 733 -3.30 36.22 -14.44
C ARG A 733 -4.76 36.57 -14.69
N LEU A 734 -5.65 35.73 -14.19
CA LEU A 734 -7.08 35.94 -14.22
C LEU A 734 -7.52 36.64 -12.93
N GLY A 735 -8.53 37.51 -13.01
CA GLY A 735 -9.18 38.17 -11.86
C GLY A 735 -9.92 37.23 -10.91
N ILE A 736 -9.50 35.98 -10.81
CA ILE A 736 -10.05 34.94 -9.93
C ILE A 736 -9.15 34.87 -8.69
N PRO A 737 -9.66 35.23 -7.50
CA PRO A 737 -8.82 35.36 -6.31
C PRO A 737 -8.40 34.01 -5.72
N LYS A 738 -7.23 33.96 -5.07
CA LYS A 738 -6.78 32.86 -4.20
C LYS A 738 -7.53 32.85 -2.85
N ALA A 739 -8.84 33.00 -2.89
CA ALA A 739 -9.72 32.90 -1.75
C ALA A 739 -11.05 32.29 -2.22
N SER A 740 -11.48 31.22 -1.57
CA SER A 740 -12.75 30.58 -1.88
C SER A 740 -13.88 31.18 -1.05
N LEU A 741 -15.09 31.19 -1.63
CA LEU A 741 -16.31 31.35 -0.87
C LEU A 741 -16.75 29.99 -0.33
N GLN A 742 -17.47 29.97 0.78
CA GLN A 742 -18.08 28.76 1.32
C GLN A 742 -19.56 28.75 0.96
N ALA A 743 -20.02 27.72 0.26
CA ALA A 743 -21.44 27.51 0.00
C ALA A 743 -22.13 26.97 1.27
N GLU A 744 -23.21 27.62 1.68
CA GLU A 744 -24.06 27.18 2.79
C GLU A 744 -25.53 27.27 2.39
N ARG A 745 -26.31 26.27 2.79
CA ARG A 745 -27.76 26.27 2.56
C ARG A 745 -28.47 26.67 3.85
N GLY A 746 -29.16 27.80 3.82
CA GLY A 746 -29.94 28.30 4.94
C GLY A 746 -31.16 27.43 5.23
N ALA A 747 -31.73 27.56 6.42
CA ALA A 747 -32.98 26.89 6.79
C ALA A 747 -34.17 27.32 5.91
N ASP A 748 -34.07 28.47 5.24
CA ASP A 748 -35.03 28.97 4.24
C ASP A 748 -34.84 28.33 2.85
N GLY A 749 -33.90 27.41 2.71
CA GLY A 749 -33.58 26.69 1.47
C GLY A 749 -32.71 27.47 0.50
N LYS A 750 -32.30 28.72 0.82
CA LYS A 750 -31.48 29.56 -0.07
C LYS A 750 -29.99 29.32 0.15
N TRP A 751 -29.22 29.55 -0.91
CA TRP A 751 -27.76 29.48 -0.89
C TRP A 751 -27.15 30.83 -0.50
N SER A 752 -26.18 30.79 0.40
CA SER A 752 -25.28 31.90 0.72
C SER A 752 -23.83 31.51 0.40
N PHE A 753 -23.00 32.53 0.14
CA PHE A 753 -21.60 32.35 -0.25
C PHE A 753 -20.72 33.30 0.57
N ALA A 754 -20.30 32.85 1.73
CA ALA A 754 -19.52 33.65 2.66
C ALA A 754 -18.02 33.57 2.36
N LYS A 755 -17.29 34.68 2.55
CA LYS A 755 -15.83 34.64 2.54
C LYS A 755 -15.34 33.87 3.75
N ARG A 756 -14.38 32.96 3.55
CA ARG A 756 -13.59 32.41 4.65
C ARG A 756 -12.49 33.39 5.05
N SER A 757 -11.94 33.19 6.25
CA SER A 757 -10.73 33.90 6.64
C SER A 757 -9.60 33.51 5.67
N PRO A 758 -8.75 34.47 5.23
CA PRO A 758 -7.66 34.18 4.30
C PRO A 758 -6.72 33.07 4.80
N LYS A 759 -6.45 33.01 6.10
CA LYS A 759 -5.64 31.96 6.73
C LYS A 759 -6.21 30.54 6.51
N ASP A 760 -7.53 30.41 6.43
CA ASP A 760 -8.21 29.12 6.26
C ASP A 760 -8.28 28.66 4.80
N THR A 761 -8.09 29.57 3.82
CA THR A 761 -8.22 29.26 2.39
C THR A 761 -6.93 29.32 1.61
N GLU A 762 -6.03 30.24 1.92
CA GLU A 762 -4.79 30.45 1.13
C GLU A 762 -3.85 29.24 1.19
N SER A 763 -3.92 28.45 2.26
CA SER A 763 -3.16 27.22 2.44
C SER A 763 -3.77 26.00 1.73
N ILE A 764 -5.01 26.10 1.24
CA ILE A 764 -5.77 24.96 0.72
C ILE A 764 -6.15 25.15 -0.76
N LEU A 765 -6.61 26.34 -1.15
CA LEU A 765 -6.96 26.66 -2.53
C LEU A 765 -5.69 26.82 -3.38
N GLY A 766 -5.63 26.12 -4.52
CA GLY A 766 -4.40 26.01 -5.31
C GLY A 766 -3.29 25.22 -4.60
N GLY A 767 -3.65 24.46 -3.56
CA GLY A 767 -2.74 23.54 -2.90
C GLY A 767 -2.31 22.40 -3.83
N ILE A 768 -1.42 21.56 -3.32
CA ILE A 768 -0.69 20.55 -4.12
C ILE A 768 -1.58 19.44 -4.74
N THR A 769 -2.85 19.35 -4.36
CA THR A 769 -3.86 18.40 -4.87
C THR A 769 -4.84 19.07 -5.84
N PHE A 770 -4.73 20.39 -6.02
CA PHE A 770 -5.73 21.18 -6.71
C PHE A 770 -5.74 20.86 -8.21
N SER A 771 -6.65 19.99 -8.60
CA SER A 771 -6.72 19.37 -9.93
C SER A 771 -8.01 19.79 -10.64
N PRO A 772 -8.03 20.96 -11.30
CA PRO A 772 -9.21 21.44 -11.99
C PRO A 772 -9.51 20.60 -13.24
N VAL A 773 -10.79 20.31 -13.45
CA VAL A 773 -11.30 19.58 -14.62
C VAL A 773 -12.57 20.23 -15.14
N TRP A 774 -12.71 20.30 -16.46
CA TRP A 774 -13.78 21.02 -17.14
C TRP A 774 -15.05 20.18 -17.27
N ASP A 775 -16.15 20.66 -16.72
CA ASP A 775 -17.50 20.13 -16.92
C ASP A 775 -18.21 20.96 -17.99
N ALA A 776 -18.10 20.52 -19.24
CA ALA A 776 -18.72 21.18 -20.38
C ALA A 776 -20.25 21.23 -20.30
N ARG A 777 -20.88 20.26 -19.62
CA ARG A 777 -22.34 20.19 -19.50
C ARG A 777 -22.86 21.31 -18.61
N ARG A 778 -22.15 21.64 -17.54
CA ARG A 778 -22.55 22.69 -16.58
C ARG A 778 -21.83 24.01 -16.80
N GLY A 779 -20.78 24.03 -17.62
CA GLY A 779 -19.96 25.24 -17.85
C GLY A 779 -19.15 25.64 -16.62
N VAL A 780 -18.69 24.67 -15.83
CA VAL A 780 -17.95 24.90 -14.58
C VAL A 780 -16.65 24.09 -14.54
N LEU A 781 -15.72 24.50 -13.70
CA LEU A 781 -14.55 23.72 -13.32
C LEU A 781 -14.77 23.11 -11.95
N TRP A 782 -14.62 21.79 -11.84
CA TRP A 782 -14.52 21.12 -10.54
C TRP A 782 -13.05 20.94 -10.18
N ALA A 783 -12.70 21.06 -8.90
CA ALA A 783 -11.34 20.88 -8.44
C ALA A 783 -11.32 20.24 -7.04
N PRO A 784 -10.97 18.95 -6.95
CA PRO A 784 -10.58 18.35 -5.68
C PRO A 784 -9.38 19.10 -5.09
N GLY A 785 -9.38 19.32 -3.79
CA GLY A 785 -8.31 19.99 -3.06
C GLY A 785 -7.82 19.17 -1.87
N CYS A 786 -6.79 19.67 -1.19
CA CYS A 786 -6.25 19.03 0.01
C CYS A 786 -7.30 18.89 1.11
N TYR A 787 -7.10 17.92 2.02
CA TYR A 787 -7.95 17.73 3.19
C TYR A 787 -9.41 17.42 2.83
N ARG A 788 -9.59 16.59 1.80
CA ARG A 788 -10.88 16.06 1.33
C ARG A 788 -11.88 17.13 0.89
N ARG A 789 -11.39 18.28 0.42
CA ARG A 789 -12.22 19.40 -0.01
C ARG A 789 -12.54 19.32 -1.49
N MET A 790 -13.69 19.86 -1.88
CA MET A 790 -14.12 19.99 -3.26
C MET A 790 -14.41 21.46 -3.54
N PHE A 791 -13.88 21.97 -4.65
CA PHE A 791 -14.13 23.32 -5.11
C PHE A 791 -14.78 23.29 -6.47
N VAL A 792 -15.58 24.31 -6.76
CA VAL A 792 -16.20 24.54 -8.06
C VAL A 792 -16.07 26.00 -8.45
N LEU A 793 -15.80 26.25 -9.73
CA LEU A 793 -15.70 27.59 -10.31
C LEU A 793 -16.66 27.71 -11.48
N LYS A 794 -17.59 28.65 -11.36
CA LYS A 794 -18.40 29.14 -12.47
C LYS A 794 -17.66 30.29 -13.12
N LEU A 795 -17.35 30.16 -14.40
CA LEU A 795 -16.57 31.15 -15.13
C LEU A 795 -17.47 31.98 -16.06
N ASP A 796 -17.33 33.31 -16.01
CA ASP A 796 -17.88 34.20 -17.05
C ASP A 796 -16.73 34.88 -17.81
N PRO A 797 -16.44 34.46 -19.05
CA PRO A 797 -15.33 34.98 -19.82
C PRO A 797 -15.49 36.47 -20.21
N ARG A 798 -16.69 37.05 -20.09
CA ARG A 798 -16.95 38.46 -20.42
C ARG A 798 -16.57 39.41 -19.30
N THR A 799 -16.49 38.90 -18.07
CA THR A 799 -16.27 39.70 -16.87
C THR A 799 -14.99 39.32 -16.13
N VAL A 800 -14.30 38.25 -16.55
CA VAL A 800 -13.01 37.88 -15.98
C VAL A 800 -11.94 38.86 -16.46
N ASP A 801 -11.29 39.53 -15.51
CA ASP A 801 -10.12 40.37 -15.79
C ASP A 801 -8.95 39.49 -16.22
N VAL A 802 -8.19 39.92 -17.23
CA VAL A 802 -7.02 39.22 -17.78
C VAL A 802 -5.86 40.20 -17.86
N THR A 803 -4.81 39.97 -17.09
CA THR A 803 -3.64 40.85 -17.03
C THR A 803 -2.32 40.11 -17.23
N GLU A 804 -1.35 40.81 -17.80
CA GLU A 804 0.04 40.38 -17.96
C GLU A 804 0.98 40.98 -16.90
N ASP A 805 0.50 41.92 -16.09
CA ASP A 805 1.31 42.53 -15.04
C ASP A 805 1.84 41.43 -14.12
N ALA A 806 3.09 41.53 -13.67
CA ALA A 806 3.70 40.63 -12.68
C ALA A 806 3.71 41.25 -11.27
N GLY A 807 3.29 42.52 -11.14
CA GLY A 807 3.24 43.27 -9.89
C GLY A 807 2.20 42.73 -8.89
N PRO A 808 2.37 43.06 -7.59
CA PRO A 808 1.43 42.70 -6.53
C PRO A 808 0.02 43.26 -6.75
#